data_AF-A0A956PCW0-F1
#
_entry.id   AF-A0A956PCW0-F1
#
_cell.length_a   1.000
_cell.length_b   1.000
_cell.length_c   1.000
_cell.angle_alpha   90.00
_cell.angle_beta   90.00
_cell.angle_gamma   90.00
#
_symmetry.space_group_name_H-M   'P 1'
#
loop_
_entity.id
_entity.type
_entity.pdbx_description
1 polymer ?
#
loop_
_entity_poly.entity_id
_entity_poly.type
_entity_poly.pdbx_seq_one_letter_code
_entity_poly.pdbx_strand_id
1 'polypeptide(L)'
;MPKVRRSRCIPGACALAALSLSACLSGGSDAGFAGGRDARAGTGPQVVFDVFADSVPDIPFPNDIATRVDFSSPSKLRVNASLVAPTVLEEDVRANLDNLDGWGTFSPITVEFTKTLNIQNILDRHATADMSDDVLYLVDIDPRSRHFGEATPVDLGRGNYPTRIDGAFRDQYFRADPLGFTTSIVFPTYAEDRNGNGVLDPGEDVDFDGELGAPNILRDRATGEPCTAATETDPACDPDLRLIEFYELSSNTLIIRPLVPLRQETRYAVVLTKRLVDYDGQPARSPFAGIHHARQSQALAPLAGVLAAHAGEWGGLGIEDVAFAWTFTTQSVTRDLEEISKGIRGEGAFSWLRDEFPPELDTLVDFGNADELGGGAPYIVLQDSFKDIFGLFSIIQFIGFSIFDFNQLLQTLAAFNDSYNYVDYVVAGSFRTPDFLKTSDEIWKVDRATGRAEVGEDRATFVMTIPRPIPGVCEPPFRTMFYGHGYSVSKLEMLGFGGFYARHCLATIGMDAVGHGPELAMDQLRKDPDQVIPGPGTLDDKILLTIADLVGGLFGLTGEETLANPFLGPFLEALVDGAVQLLAELMYPMLPADSGITLDELKALPLTDMLSVATDTPFFNGILASGRGEDLDGDGFVDSGEKFWTANIFRTRDVVRQGVVDHIQMVEIMEHFDGVRRWKFDTNGDGVANDLAGDFNGDGIVDIGGPGVNYYSMGQSLGAFFSAILPAVDPAVVAAAPVSTGAGLGDISIRTIQGGVVEAVFLEIMGPLIVGGPAELLDPPEGTKSGQIGLAYRTVTPGDVYGAVPAPLEAGRRYVVWDVGVGNSER
;
A
#
# COMPACT_ATOMS: atom_id res chain seq x y z
N MET A 1 73.97 -12.83 51.28
CA MET A 1 73.59 -13.40 49.96
C MET A 1 72.18 -13.95 50.10
N PRO A 2 71.26 -13.82 49.10
CA PRO A 2 71.45 -13.43 47.71
C PRO A 2 70.70 -12.13 47.31
N LYS A 3 70.91 -11.77 46.04
CA LYS A 3 70.54 -10.54 45.34
C LYS A 3 69.03 -10.44 45.05
N VAL A 4 68.44 -9.26 45.26
CA VAL A 4 67.34 -8.77 44.41
C VAL A 4 67.78 -7.45 43.78
N ARG A 5 67.60 -7.38 42.47
CA ARG A 5 68.15 -6.38 41.54
C ARG A 5 67.59 -4.97 41.81
N ARG A 6 68.43 -3.97 41.57
CA ARG A 6 68.00 -2.59 41.29
C ARG A 6 67.13 -2.58 40.04
N SER A 7 65.85 -2.24 40.19
CA SER A 7 65.02 -1.74 39.09
C SER A 7 65.06 -0.22 39.15
N ARG A 8 65.60 0.39 38.10
CA ARG A 8 65.62 1.83 37.87
C ARG A 8 64.17 2.35 37.84
N CYS A 9 63.94 3.54 38.40
CA CYS A 9 62.76 4.34 38.10
C CYS A 9 62.59 4.44 36.57
N ILE A 10 61.47 3.95 36.05
CA ILE A 10 61.04 4.21 34.68
C ILE A 10 60.26 5.53 34.72
N PRO A 11 60.63 6.56 33.97
CA PRO A 11 59.92 7.85 33.90
C PRO A 11 58.49 7.76 33.33
N GLY A 12 58.00 6.55 33.02
CA GLY A 12 56.72 6.31 32.35
C GLY A 12 55.50 6.26 33.28
N ALA A 13 55.68 6.04 34.59
CA ALA A 13 54.55 5.92 35.52
C ALA A 13 53.89 7.28 35.85
N CYS A 14 54.66 8.38 35.84
CA CYS A 14 54.09 9.73 35.95
C CYS A 14 53.48 10.22 34.63
N ALA A 15 53.96 9.73 33.49
CA ALA A 15 53.39 10.07 32.18
C ALA A 15 52.01 9.39 31.96
N LEU A 16 51.83 8.14 32.41
CA LEU A 16 50.53 7.47 32.31
C LEU A 16 49.49 8.08 33.26
N ALA A 17 49.87 8.48 34.48
CA ALA A 17 48.95 9.16 35.40
C ALA A 17 48.55 10.56 34.89
N ALA A 18 49.46 11.28 34.23
CA ALA A 18 49.17 12.55 33.57
C ALA A 18 48.32 12.38 32.30
N LEU A 19 48.44 11.25 31.59
CA LEU A 19 47.60 10.90 30.42
C LEU A 19 46.18 10.45 30.83
N SER A 20 46.01 9.76 31.96
CA SER A 20 44.69 9.41 32.50
C SER A 20 43.97 10.61 33.13
N LEU A 21 44.70 11.60 33.65
CA LEU A 21 44.11 12.85 34.15
C LEU A 21 43.85 13.88 33.03
N SER A 22 44.56 13.82 31.90
CA SER A 22 44.25 14.65 30.72
C SER A 22 43.13 14.06 29.84
N ALA A 23 42.83 12.76 29.93
CA ALA A 23 41.64 12.17 29.34
C ALA A 23 40.34 12.50 30.11
N CYS A 24 40.43 12.86 31.39
CA CYS A 24 39.29 13.39 32.16
C CYS A 24 39.20 14.94 32.14
N LEU A 25 40.18 15.61 31.53
CA LEU A 25 40.20 17.07 31.34
C LEU A 25 40.13 17.49 29.86
N SER A 26 39.95 16.53 28.94
CA SER A 26 39.49 16.78 27.58
C SER A 26 37.97 16.80 27.49
N GLY A 27 37.30 17.33 28.51
CA GLY A 27 36.09 18.12 28.28
C GLY A 27 36.53 19.31 27.43
N GLY A 28 36.74 19.06 26.14
CA GLY A 28 37.01 20.08 25.15
C GLY A 28 35.91 21.09 25.33
N SER A 29 36.29 22.32 25.62
CA SER A 29 35.37 23.44 25.59
C SER A 29 34.48 23.31 24.36
N ASP A 30 33.16 23.24 24.56
CA ASP A 30 32.10 23.30 23.54
C ASP A 30 32.12 24.62 22.72
N ALA A 31 33.24 25.33 22.72
CA ALA A 31 33.51 26.59 22.03
C ALA A 31 33.77 26.42 20.52
N GLY A 32 33.59 25.22 19.96
CA GLY A 32 33.76 24.98 18.53
C GLY A 32 32.57 25.40 17.66
N PHE A 33 31.35 25.47 18.24
CA PHE A 33 30.11 25.75 17.49
C PHE A 33 29.17 26.77 18.15
N ALA A 34 29.34 27.08 19.43
CA ALA A 34 28.65 28.19 20.07
C ALA A 34 29.58 29.42 20.05
N GLY A 35 29.13 30.55 19.49
CA GLY A 35 29.80 31.85 19.52
C GLY A 35 29.95 32.46 20.93
N GLY A 36 30.39 31.67 21.92
CA GLY A 36 30.59 32.07 23.31
C GLY A 36 29.32 32.38 24.11
N ARG A 37 28.12 32.18 23.53
CA ARG A 37 26.83 32.41 24.19
C ARG A 37 26.13 31.09 24.50
N ASP A 38 25.57 30.99 25.70
CA ASP A 38 24.74 29.85 26.13
C ASP A 38 23.44 29.82 25.31
N ALA A 39 23.29 28.82 24.43
CA ALA A 39 22.13 28.67 23.55
C ALA A 39 20.82 28.39 24.31
N ARG A 40 20.89 28.11 25.62
CA ARG A 40 19.72 28.00 26.51
C ARG A 40 19.20 29.36 26.98
N ALA A 41 19.95 30.45 26.81
CA ALA A 41 19.56 31.75 27.37
C ALA A 41 18.27 32.30 26.72
N GLY A 42 17.37 32.88 27.53
CA GLY A 42 16.11 33.50 27.08
C GLY A 42 14.88 33.01 27.84
N THR A 43 13.69 33.24 27.29
CA THR A 43 12.41 32.75 27.82
C THR A 43 11.51 32.08 26.77
N GLY A 44 11.99 31.98 25.53
CA GLY A 44 11.24 31.39 24.42
C GLY A 44 11.10 29.86 24.51
N PRO A 45 10.42 29.24 23.53
CA PRO A 45 10.12 27.81 23.50
C PRO A 45 11.41 26.99 23.47
N GLN A 46 11.62 26.11 24.44
CA GLN A 46 12.79 25.24 24.47
C GLN A 46 12.43 23.90 23.81
N VAL A 47 13.30 23.36 22.98
CA VAL A 47 13.14 22.00 22.45
C VAL A 47 13.14 21.00 23.61
N VAL A 48 12.18 20.07 23.61
CA VAL A 48 12.11 18.96 24.56
C VAL A 48 13.13 17.89 24.17
N PHE A 49 13.85 17.37 25.16
CA PHE A 49 14.90 16.39 24.95
C PHE A 49 15.08 15.52 26.20
N ASP A 50 14.32 14.43 26.30
CA ASP A 50 14.43 13.42 27.32
C ASP A 50 14.65 12.02 26.71
N VAL A 51 15.88 11.53 26.80
CA VAL A 51 16.25 10.19 26.31
C VAL A 51 15.80 9.06 27.24
N PHE A 52 15.26 9.39 28.42
CA PHE A 52 14.84 8.44 29.44
C PHE A 52 13.32 8.41 29.65
N ALA A 53 12.56 9.13 28.81
CA ALA A 53 11.11 9.00 28.81
C ALA A 53 10.68 7.54 28.63
N ASP A 54 9.63 7.15 29.35
CA ASP A 54 9.14 5.77 29.34
C ASP A 54 8.51 5.44 27.98
N SER A 55 8.63 4.18 27.56
CA SER A 55 8.21 3.68 26.24
C SER A 55 9.07 4.18 25.07
N VAL A 56 9.05 5.47 24.71
CA VAL A 56 9.86 6.07 23.63
C VAL A 56 10.49 7.38 24.12
N PRO A 57 11.72 7.75 23.68
CA PRO A 57 12.37 8.96 24.17
C PRO A 57 11.72 10.23 23.60
N ASP A 58 11.48 11.25 24.44
CA ASP A 58 10.95 12.55 24.03
C ASP A 58 12.08 13.41 23.44
N ILE A 59 12.46 13.12 22.22
CA ILE A 59 13.47 13.86 21.45
C ILE A 59 12.91 14.22 20.08
N PRO A 60 13.52 15.18 19.36
CA PRO A 60 13.21 15.36 17.95
C PRO A 60 13.40 14.04 17.20
N PHE A 61 12.43 13.63 16.39
CA PHE A 61 12.52 12.43 15.55
C PHE A 61 12.42 12.79 14.07
N PRO A 62 13.03 12.02 13.16
CA PRO A 62 14.09 11.04 13.41
C PRO A 62 15.38 11.69 13.96
N ASN A 63 16.20 10.91 14.68
CA ASN A 63 17.45 11.40 15.26
C ASN A 63 18.49 10.29 15.46
N ASP A 64 19.72 10.52 14.98
CA ASP A 64 20.84 9.55 15.09
C ASP A 64 21.21 9.21 16.55
N ILE A 65 20.78 9.98 17.55
CA ILE A 65 20.97 9.63 18.96
C ILE A 65 20.18 8.38 19.35
N ALA A 66 19.02 8.15 18.72
CA ALA A 66 18.20 6.95 18.87
C ALA A 66 18.63 5.84 17.89
N THR A 67 19.92 5.77 17.56
CA THR A 67 20.50 4.71 16.72
C THR A 67 21.70 4.04 17.39
N ARG A 68 21.99 2.81 16.96
CA ARG A 68 23.21 2.08 17.28
C ARG A 68 24.10 1.97 16.05
N VAL A 69 25.42 1.89 16.27
CA VAL A 69 26.38 1.69 15.19
C VAL A 69 26.36 0.23 14.74
N ASP A 70 26.24 0.01 13.44
CA ASP A 70 26.35 -1.29 12.81
C ASP A 70 27.12 -1.17 11.49
N PHE A 71 28.41 -1.51 11.49
CA PHE A 71 29.24 -1.37 10.29
C PHE A 71 28.87 -2.34 9.16
N SER A 72 28.08 -3.38 9.44
CA SER A 72 27.58 -4.31 8.43
C SER A 72 26.39 -3.73 7.65
N SER A 73 25.66 -2.76 8.22
CA SER A 73 24.55 -2.12 7.53
C SER A 73 25.03 -1.12 6.46
N PRO A 74 24.24 -0.87 5.39
CA PRO A 74 24.54 0.15 4.39
C PRO A 74 24.79 1.54 4.95
N SER A 75 23.90 2.04 5.82
CA SER A 75 24.03 3.38 6.44
C SER A 75 25.08 3.45 7.55
N LYS A 76 25.57 2.30 8.03
CA LYS A 76 26.41 2.12 9.22
C LYS A 76 25.70 2.32 10.56
N LEU A 77 24.37 2.44 10.53
CA LEU A 77 23.50 2.57 11.69
C LEU A 77 22.38 1.53 11.66
N ARG A 78 21.77 1.32 12.82
CA ARG A 78 20.43 0.75 12.97
C ARG A 78 19.63 1.58 13.96
N VAL A 79 18.32 1.68 13.74
CA VAL A 79 17.41 2.27 14.73
C VAL A 79 17.53 1.49 16.05
N ASN A 80 17.40 2.19 17.18
CA ASN A 80 17.42 1.61 18.51
C ASN A 80 16.06 1.85 19.15
N ALA A 81 15.13 0.93 18.92
CA ALA A 81 13.74 1.06 19.37
C ALA A 81 13.56 0.37 20.73
N SER A 82 12.74 0.97 21.61
CA SER A 82 12.32 0.32 22.84
C SER A 82 11.27 -0.74 22.54
N LEU A 83 11.48 -1.97 22.98
CA LEU A 83 10.48 -3.05 22.84
C LEU A 83 9.39 -3.01 23.92
N VAL A 84 9.48 -2.08 24.87
CA VAL A 84 8.45 -1.91 25.91
C VAL A 84 7.27 -1.17 25.31
N ALA A 85 6.21 -1.89 24.96
CA ALA A 85 4.99 -1.34 24.40
C ALA A 85 3.73 -1.81 25.16
N PRO A 86 2.64 -1.02 25.19
CA PRO A 86 1.36 -1.41 25.78
C PRO A 86 0.64 -2.58 25.07
N THR A 87 0.90 -2.78 23.77
CA THR A 87 0.25 -3.82 22.95
C THR A 87 1.25 -4.70 22.23
N VAL A 88 0.84 -5.93 21.91
CA VAL A 88 1.65 -6.88 21.12
C VAL A 88 1.89 -6.35 19.71
N LEU A 89 0.88 -5.75 19.07
CA LEU A 89 1.01 -5.13 17.75
C LEU A 89 2.10 -4.07 17.73
N GLU A 90 2.13 -3.21 18.76
CA GLU A 90 3.14 -2.16 18.85
C GLU A 90 4.53 -2.73 19.20
N GLU A 91 4.61 -3.72 20.09
CA GLU A 91 5.87 -4.45 20.36
C GLU A 91 6.47 -5.02 19.06
N ASP A 92 5.65 -5.67 18.24
CA ASP A 92 6.05 -6.25 16.95
C ASP A 92 6.50 -5.19 15.93
N VAL A 93 5.75 -4.09 15.81
CA VAL A 93 6.12 -2.95 14.95
C VAL A 93 7.46 -2.37 15.39
N ARG A 94 7.68 -2.19 16.69
CA ARG A 94 8.93 -1.65 17.24
C ARG A 94 10.09 -2.63 17.08
N ALA A 95 9.86 -3.93 17.21
CA ALA A 95 10.86 -4.97 16.93
C ALA A 95 11.33 -4.94 15.47
N ASN A 96 10.41 -4.68 14.54
CA ASN A 96 10.76 -4.50 13.13
C ASN A 96 11.45 -3.15 12.86
N LEU A 97 11.03 -2.07 13.54
CA LEU A 97 11.70 -0.77 13.50
C LEU A 97 13.16 -0.89 13.93
N ASP A 98 13.44 -1.64 14.99
CA ASP A 98 14.80 -1.88 15.51
C ASP A 98 15.75 -2.53 14.49
N ASN A 99 15.20 -3.21 13.48
CA ASN A 99 15.97 -3.82 12.41
C ASN A 99 16.27 -2.87 11.24
N LEU A 100 15.63 -1.70 11.17
CA LEU A 100 15.90 -0.74 10.09
C LEU A 100 17.32 -0.22 10.17
N ASP A 101 17.99 -0.15 9.02
CA ASP A 101 19.33 0.42 8.89
C ASP A 101 19.30 1.95 8.76
N GLY A 102 18.34 2.64 9.36
CA GLY A 102 18.23 4.09 9.32
C GLY A 102 16.77 4.54 9.34
N TRP A 103 16.56 5.83 9.11
CA TRP A 103 15.24 6.46 9.18
C TRP A 103 14.56 6.54 7.82
N GLY A 104 13.24 6.74 7.81
CA GLY A 104 12.46 6.87 6.58
C GLY A 104 12.96 8.00 5.66
N THR A 105 12.94 7.77 4.35
CA THR A 105 13.26 8.80 3.34
C THR A 105 12.11 9.79 3.13
N PHE A 106 10.93 9.49 3.64
CA PHE A 106 9.71 10.30 3.48
C PHE A 106 8.87 10.36 4.77
N SER A 107 9.44 9.90 5.90
CA SER A 107 8.76 9.94 7.20
C SER A 107 8.62 11.39 7.69
N PRO A 108 7.57 11.69 8.46
CA PRO A 108 7.49 12.97 9.18
C PRO A 108 8.69 13.14 10.10
N ILE A 109 9.06 14.41 10.32
CA ILE A 109 10.06 14.85 11.27
C ILE A 109 9.32 15.64 12.35
N THR A 110 9.41 15.23 13.61
CA THR A 110 8.71 15.84 14.74
C THR A 110 9.68 16.51 15.70
N VAL A 111 9.27 17.64 16.28
CA VAL A 111 10.01 18.30 17.37
C VAL A 111 9.05 19.01 18.32
N GLU A 112 9.10 18.60 19.58
CA GLU A 112 8.29 19.15 20.67
C GLU A 112 8.98 20.35 21.34
N PHE A 113 8.18 21.31 21.82
CA PHE A 113 8.62 22.49 22.54
C PHE A 113 7.89 22.65 23.88
N THR A 114 8.58 23.21 24.87
CA THR A 114 8.00 23.50 26.20
C THR A 114 6.90 24.57 26.19
N LYS A 115 6.65 25.22 25.05
CA LYS A 115 5.67 26.31 24.86
C LYS A 115 5.16 26.32 23.44
N THR A 116 3.93 26.81 23.26
CA THR A 116 3.30 26.95 21.96
C THR A 116 4.03 27.93 21.04
N LEU A 117 4.30 27.49 19.80
CA LEU A 117 4.87 28.33 18.76
C LEU A 117 3.84 29.27 18.15
N ASN A 118 4.29 30.41 17.62
CA ASN A 118 3.45 31.28 16.81
C ASN A 118 3.22 30.63 15.43
N ILE A 119 2.07 29.99 15.27
CA ILE A 119 1.71 29.23 14.06
C ILE A 119 1.64 30.14 12.83
N GLN A 120 1.12 31.37 12.98
CA GLN A 120 1.08 32.33 11.87
C GLN A 120 2.48 32.72 11.41
N ASN A 121 3.44 32.90 12.33
CA ASN A 121 4.82 33.20 11.96
C ASN A 121 5.43 32.09 11.08
N ILE A 122 5.08 30.83 11.32
CA ILE A 122 5.51 29.70 10.49
C ILE A 122 4.87 29.80 9.10
N LEU A 123 3.54 29.97 9.04
CA LEU A 123 2.80 30.08 7.78
C LEU A 123 3.28 31.26 6.92
N ASP A 124 3.46 32.44 7.51
CA ASP A 124 3.87 33.66 6.82
C ASP A 124 5.27 33.50 6.19
N ARG A 125 6.17 32.78 6.86
CA ARG A 125 7.56 32.55 6.41
C ARG A 125 7.68 31.44 5.38
N HIS A 126 6.83 30.41 5.45
CA HIS A 126 6.79 29.30 4.49
C HIS A 126 5.71 29.44 3.40
N ALA A 127 5.13 30.64 3.24
CA ALA A 127 4.05 30.88 2.28
C ALA A 127 4.49 30.66 0.81
N THR A 128 5.78 30.78 0.53
CA THR A 128 6.35 30.68 -0.83
C THR A 128 7.41 29.59 -0.92
N ALA A 129 7.97 29.38 -2.12
CA ALA A 129 9.13 28.49 -2.29
C ALA A 129 10.48 29.20 -2.04
N ASP A 130 10.45 30.50 -1.73
CA ASP A 130 11.65 31.25 -1.35
C ASP A 130 12.04 30.90 0.10
N MET A 131 13.22 30.30 0.24
CA MET A 131 13.74 29.85 1.54
C MET A 131 14.52 30.94 2.27
N SER A 132 14.54 32.18 1.79
CA SER A 132 15.38 33.23 2.37
C SER A 132 14.95 33.64 3.80
N ASP A 133 13.68 33.45 4.15
CA ASP A 133 13.10 33.85 5.43
C ASP A 133 12.49 32.68 6.25
N ASP A 134 12.74 31.45 5.80
CA ASP A 134 12.23 30.21 6.41
C ASP A 134 12.64 30.07 7.89
N VAL A 135 11.76 29.44 8.68
CA VAL A 135 12.02 29.19 10.11
C VAL A 135 12.91 27.96 10.32
N LEU A 136 12.95 27.04 9.36
CA LEU A 136 13.78 25.84 9.42
C LEU A 136 14.23 25.34 8.05
N TYR A 137 15.30 24.56 8.04
CA TYR A 137 15.90 23.98 6.85
C TYR A 137 16.20 22.50 7.07
N LEU A 138 15.91 21.66 6.07
CA LEU A 138 16.32 20.26 6.03
C LEU A 138 17.44 20.12 5.01
N VAL A 139 18.67 19.87 5.45
CA VAL A 139 19.88 20.04 4.62
C VAL A 139 20.64 18.73 4.48
N ASP A 140 21.01 18.35 3.26
CA ASP A 140 21.93 17.24 3.02
C ASP A 140 23.34 17.64 3.48
N ILE A 141 23.86 16.96 4.50
CA ILE A 141 25.18 17.22 5.07
C ILE A 141 26.12 16.03 4.93
N ASP A 142 25.81 15.05 4.07
CA ASP A 142 26.71 13.94 3.77
C ASP A 142 27.72 14.36 2.69
N PRO A 143 29.02 14.47 2.99
CA PRO A 143 30.03 14.86 1.99
C PRO A 143 30.16 13.87 0.82
N ARG A 144 29.60 12.67 0.94
CA ARG A 144 29.55 11.67 -0.15
C ARG A 144 28.34 11.86 -1.06
N SER A 145 27.35 12.65 -0.65
CA SER A 145 26.17 12.93 -1.46
C SER A 145 26.51 13.86 -2.61
N ARG A 146 25.90 13.60 -3.77
CA ARG A 146 25.99 14.49 -4.93
C ARG A 146 25.20 15.80 -4.72
N HIS A 147 24.33 15.85 -3.73
CA HIS A 147 23.49 16.99 -3.35
C HIS A 147 23.96 17.62 -2.03
N PHE A 148 25.21 17.37 -1.62
CA PHE A 148 25.77 17.91 -0.39
C PHE A 148 25.62 19.44 -0.33
N GLY A 149 25.02 19.93 0.75
CA GLY A 149 24.74 21.34 0.99
C GLY A 149 23.37 21.82 0.52
N GLU A 150 22.67 21.03 -0.30
CA GLU A 150 21.33 21.40 -0.79
C GLU A 150 20.27 21.22 0.30
N ALA A 151 19.29 22.13 0.32
CA ALA A 151 18.14 22.04 1.20
C ALA A 151 16.97 21.34 0.50
N THR A 152 16.33 20.41 1.19
CA THR A 152 15.10 19.75 0.78
C THR A 152 13.90 20.64 1.13
N PRO A 153 12.99 20.92 0.18
CA PRO A 153 11.76 21.65 0.48
C PRO A 153 10.85 20.83 1.40
N VAL A 154 10.18 21.51 2.34
CA VAL A 154 9.31 20.90 3.36
C VAL A 154 7.91 21.51 3.35
N ASP A 155 6.92 20.75 3.82
CA ASP A 155 5.57 21.22 4.05
C ASP A 155 5.39 21.64 5.52
N LEU A 156 4.91 22.86 5.70
CA LEU A 156 4.57 23.48 6.98
C LEU A 156 3.26 24.27 6.81
N GLY A 157 2.20 23.57 6.38
CA GLY A 157 0.87 24.15 6.23
C GLY A 157 0.55 24.69 4.84
N ARG A 158 1.17 24.17 3.78
CA ARG A 158 0.79 24.50 2.39
C ARG A 158 -0.23 23.53 1.80
N GLY A 159 -0.66 22.53 2.58
CA GLY A 159 -1.70 21.57 2.20
C GLY A 159 -1.20 20.47 1.26
N ASN A 160 0.09 20.13 1.30
CA ASN A 160 0.63 19.02 0.48
C ASN A 160 0.36 17.65 1.12
N TYR A 161 0.05 17.62 2.42
CA TYR A 161 -0.28 16.42 3.19
C TYR A 161 -1.64 16.53 3.86
N PRO A 162 -2.75 16.71 3.10
CA PRO A 162 -4.06 16.91 3.70
C PRO A 162 -4.44 15.70 4.55
N THR A 163 -4.77 15.82 5.84
CA THR A 163 -5.23 14.70 6.69
C THR A 163 -6.76 14.66 6.80
N ARG A 164 -7.44 15.55 6.06
CA ARG A 164 -8.88 15.66 6.04
C ARG A 164 -9.55 14.47 5.33
N ILE A 165 -10.62 13.98 5.93
CA ILE A 165 -11.52 12.95 5.41
C ILE A 165 -12.69 13.64 4.70
N ASP A 166 -13.03 13.14 3.51
CA ASP A 166 -14.15 13.67 2.73
C ASP A 166 -15.48 13.43 3.48
N GLY A 167 -16.39 14.41 3.38
CA GLY A 167 -17.69 14.38 4.05
C GLY A 167 -18.55 13.18 3.71
N ALA A 168 -18.41 12.60 2.51
CA ALA A 168 -19.15 11.40 2.12
C ALA A 168 -18.67 10.11 2.80
N PHE A 169 -17.52 10.13 3.48
CA PHE A 169 -16.83 8.95 3.99
C PHE A 169 -16.42 9.08 5.47
N ARG A 170 -17.08 9.93 6.26
CA ARG A 170 -16.71 10.17 7.67
C ARG A 170 -17.04 8.98 8.58
N ASP A 171 -18.09 8.22 8.28
CA ASP A 171 -18.55 7.05 9.04
C ASP A 171 -17.99 5.71 8.51
N GLN A 172 -17.00 5.78 7.61
CA GLN A 172 -16.47 4.64 6.88
C GLN A 172 -15.59 3.70 7.72
N TYR A 173 -15.12 4.14 8.90
CA TYR A 173 -14.25 3.34 9.78
C TYR A 173 -15.07 2.43 10.71
N PHE A 174 -16.15 2.99 11.25
CA PHE A 174 -17.07 2.27 12.10
C PHE A 174 -18.42 2.97 12.14
N ARG A 175 -19.48 2.27 11.71
CA ARG A 175 -20.82 2.86 11.58
C ARG A 175 -21.41 3.39 12.89
N ALA A 176 -21.04 2.79 14.02
CA ALA A 176 -21.50 3.21 15.34
C ALA A 176 -20.50 4.15 16.04
N ASP A 177 -19.55 4.72 15.30
CA ASP A 177 -18.60 5.70 15.82
C ASP A 177 -19.34 6.96 16.31
N PRO A 178 -19.30 7.28 17.62
CA PRO A 178 -19.88 8.52 18.13
C PRO A 178 -19.22 9.78 17.55
N LEU A 179 -18.03 9.66 16.97
CA LEU A 179 -17.25 10.69 16.30
C LEU A 179 -17.29 10.61 14.77
N GLY A 180 -18.21 9.83 14.18
CA GLY A 180 -18.38 9.69 12.72
C GLY A 180 -18.79 10.99 11.98
N PHE A 181 -18.93 12.11 12.69
CA PHE A 181 -19.12 13.44 12.12
C PHE A 181 -17.80 14.22 11.93
N THR A 182 -16.70 13.75 12.51
CA THR A 182 -15.38 14.40 12.45
C THR A 182 -14.73 14.28 11.08
N THR A 183 -13.80 15.18 10.77
CA THR A 183 -13.12 15.24 9.47
C THR A 183 -11.67 14.78 9.51
N SER A 184 -11.21 14.21 10.62
CA SER A 184 -9.84 13.74 10.77
C SER A 184 -9.80 12.67 11.86
N ILE A 185 -9.08 11.58 11.57
CA ILE A 185 -8.76 10.53 12.56
C ILE A 185 -7.40 10.75 13.24
N VAL A 186 -6.61 11.73 12.78
CA VAL A 186 -5.25 11.99 13.28
C VAL A 186 -5.26 13.08 14.36
N PHE A 187 -6.02 14.14 14.11
CA PHE A 187 -6.13 15.30 15.01
C PHE A 187 -7.59 15.56 15.39
N PRO A 188 -7.85 15.96 16.65
CA PRO A 188 -9.19 16.31 17.11
C PRO A 188 -9.68 17.60 16.43
N THR A 189 -10.91 17.59 15.93
CA THR A 189 -11.52 18.74 15.23
C THR A 189 -12.57 19.48 16.05
N TYR A 190 -12.97 18.96 17.22
CA TYR A 190 -13.99 19.56 18.09
C TYR A 190 -13.49 19.67 19.53
N ALA A 191 -14.06 20.63 20.27
CA ALA A 191 -13.75 20.83 21.69
C ALA A 191 -14.49 19.82 22.57
N GLU A 192 -13.79 19.28 23.55
CA GLU A 192 -14.37 18.42 24.58
C GLU A 192 -15.04 19.23 25.69
N ASP A 193 -14.56 20.44 25.97
CA ASP A 193 -15.15 21.36 26.95
C ASP A 193 -16.48 21.93 26.45
N ARG A 194 -17.54 21.14 26.58
CA ARG A 194 -18.87 21.47 26.04
C ARG A 194 -19.52 22.61 26.80
N ASN A 195 -19.14 22.80 28.05
CA ASN A 195 -19.75 23.80 28.93
C ASN A 195 -18.85 25.02 29.23
N GLY A 196 -17.60 25.00 28.75
CA GLY A 196 -16.65 26.12 28.80
C GLY A 196 -16.09 26.38 30.19
N ASN A 197 -16.09 25.39 31.09
CA ASN A 197 -15.63 25.55 32.47
C ASN A 197 -14.14 25.23 32.65
N GLY A 198 -13.47 24.71 31.61
CA GLY A 198 -12.06 24.31 31.64
C GLY A 198 -11.77 23.09 32.54
N VAL A 199 -12.78 22.26 32.81
CA VAL A 199 -12.69 21.05 33.63
C VAL A 199 -13.25 19.88 32.83
N LEU A 200 -12.54 18.74 32.84
CA LEU A 200 -13.04 17.51 32.22
C LEU A 200 -14.23 16.95 33.00
N ASP A 201 -15.45 17.20 32.52
CA ASP A 201 -16.67 16.66 33.11
C ASP A 201 -17.01 15.25 32.59
N PRO A 202 -17.79 14.44 33.35
CA PRO A 202 -18.21 13.12 32.89
C PRO A 202 -18.93 13.17 31.53
N GLY A 203 -18.36 12.49 30.53
CA GLY A 203 -18.88 12.43 29.15
C GLY A 203 -18.36 13.52 28.21
N GLU A 204 -17.43 14.36 28.68
CA GLU A 204 -16.66 15.29 27.82
C GLU A 204 -15.40 14.64 27.26
N ASP A 205 -14.79 13.69 27.98
CA ASP A 205 -13.70 12.82 27.53
C ASP A 205 -14.21 11.85 26.44
N VAL A 206 -14.13 12.25 25.17
CA VAL A 206 -14.72 11.48 24.05
C VAL A 206 -13.73 10.46 23.50
N ASP A 207 -12.42 10.71 23.61
CA ASP A 207 -11.35 9.81 23.17
C ASP A 207 -10.75 8.96 24.30
N PHE A 208 -11.18 9.18 25.55
CA PHE A 208 -10.80 8.41 26.74
C PHE A 208 -9.32 8.54 27.13
N ASP A 209 -8.66 9.65 26.76
CA ASP A 209 -7.27 9.93 27.16
C ASP A 209 -7.15 10.54 28.57
N GLY A 210 -8.28 11.00 29.14
CA GLY A 210 -8.35 11.57 30.47
C GLY A 210 -7.87 13.03 30.56
N GLU A 211 -7.64 13.68 29.43
CA GLU A 211 -7.35 15.11 29.29
C GLU A 211 -8.56 15.85 28.73
N LEU A 212 -8.58 17.18 28.87
CA LEU A 212 -9.63 18.02 28.27
C LEU A 212 -9.13 18.54 26.92
N GLY A 213 -9.54 17.87 25.84
CA GLY A 213 -9.11 18.14 24.48
C GLY A 213 -9.60 19.46 23.91
N ALA A 214 -8.69 20.20 23.27
CA ALA A 214 -9.01 21.36 22.43
C ALA A 214 -8.81 21.00 20.95
N PRO A 215 -9.63 21.55 20.03
CA PRO A 215 -9.52 21.24 18.62
C PRO A 215 -8.19 21.71 18.04
N ASN A 216 -7.58 20.91 17.16
CA ASN A 216 -6.29 21.22 16.52
C ASN A 216 -6.44 22.17 15.32
N ILE A 217 -7.04 23.33 15.56
CA ILE A 217 -7.41 24.29 14.51
C ILE A 217 -6.67 25.61 14.69
N LEU A 218 -6.47 26.33 13.58
CA LEU A 218 -5.78 27.62 13.57
C LEU A 218 -6.46 28.62 14.52
N ARG A 219 -5.66 29.12 15.46
CA ARG A 219 -6.07 30.08 16.50
C ARG A 219 -6.11 31.52 15.99
N ASP A 220 -6.55 32.46 16.84
CA ASP A 220 -6.50 33.89 16.51
C ASP A 220 -5.08 34.33 16.12
N ARG A 221 -4.98 35.09 15.03
CA ARG A 221 -3.70 35.48 14.43
C ARG A 221 -2.83 36.31 15.37
N ALA A 222 -3.43 37.17 16.20
CA ALA A 222 -2.73 38.14 17.02
C ALA A 222 -2.48 37.62 18.45
N THR A 223 -3.42 36.85 19.01
CA THR A 223 -3.37 36.43 20.41
C THR A 223 -3.05 34.96 20.60
N GLY A 224 -3.24 34.12 19.58
CA GLY A 224 -3.10 32.66 19.74
C GLY A 224 -4.21 32.02 20.59
N GLU A 225 -5.31 32.74 20.84
CA GLU A 225 -6.45 32.22 21.62
C GLU A 225 -7.32 31.27 20.78
N PRO A 226 -7.91 30.23 21.40
CA PRO A 226 -8.78 29.29 20.69
C PRO A 226 -10.07 29.96 20.21
N CYS A 227 -10.66 29.43 19.14
CA CYS A 227 -11.98 29.82 18.67
C CYS A 227 -13.02 29.49 19.76
N THR A 228 -13.83 30.46 20.18
CA THR A 228 -14.84 30.26 21.24
C THR A 228 -16.25 30.14 20.64
N ALA A 229 -17.14 29.39 21.31
CA ALA A 229 -18.52 29.09 20.90
C ALA A 229 -19.40 30.33 20.56
N ALA A 230 -18.98 31.55 20.91
CA ALA A 230 -19.63 32.78 20.48
C ALA A 230 -19.53 33.06 18.96
N THR A 231 -18.82 32.22 18.21
CA THR A 231 -18.47 32.42 16.78
C THR A 231 -18.84 31.27 15.85
N GLU A 232 -19.74 30.34 16.22
CA GLU A 232 -20.16 29.20 15.37
C GLU A 232 -20.80 29.58 14.01
N THR A 233 -21.06 30.87 13.78
CA THR A 233 -21.52 31.39 12.47
C THR A 233 -20.41 32.08 11.66
N ASP A 234 -19.19 32.13 12.18
CA ASP A 234 -18.01 32.66 11.51
C ASP A 234 -17.30 31.53 10.74
N PRO A 235 -17.24 31.60 9.39
CA PRO A 235 -16.46 30.65 8.58
C PRO A 235 -14.97 30.59 8.98
N ALA A 236 -14.45 31.61 9.68
CA ALA A 236 -13.08 31.62 10.21
C ALA A 236 -12.85 30.63 11.37
N CYS A 237 -13.92 30.09 11.96
CA CYS A 237 -13.89 29.11 13.06
C CYS A 237 -14.37 27.72 12.63
N ASP A 238 -14.55 27.49 11.32
CA ASP A 238 -14.93 26.18 10.79
C ASP A 238 -13.77 25.18 10.95
N PRO A 239 -13.91 24.13 11.79
CA PRO A 239 -12.85 23.18 12.02
C PRO A 239 -12.45 22.41 10.76
N ASP A 240 -13.36 22.27 9.80
CA ASP A 240 -13.11 21.58 8.54
C ASP A 240 -12.25 22.39 7.57
N LEU A 241 -12.15 23.71 7.75
CA LEU A 241 -11.37 24.63 6.91
C LEU A 241 -10.04 25.07 7.54
N ARG A 242 -9.86 24.85 8.84
CA ARG A 242 -8.79 25.46 9.65
C ARG A 242 -7.90 24.43 10.36
N LEU A 243 -8.03 23.15 10.05
CA LEU A 243 -7.21 22.07 10.61
C LEU A 243 -5.71 22.36 10.45
N ILE A 244 -4.95 22.21 11.54
CA ILE A 244 -3.49 22.34 11.51
C ILE A 244 -2.90 20.94 11.29
N GLU A 245 -2.17 20.74 10.20
CA GLU A 245 -1.62 19.43 9.83
C GLU A 245 -0.12 19.30 10.12
N PHE A 246 0.53 20.43 10.41
CA PHE A 246 1.98 20.56 10.61
C PHE A 246 2.35 20.93 12.05
N TYR A 247 1.39 21.01 12.96
CA TYR A 247 1.62 21.32 14.37
C TYR A 247 0.50 20.74 15.23
N GLU A 248 0.87 20.09 16.33
CA GLU A 248 -0.04 19.54 17.32
C GLU A 248 -0.09 20.45 18.56
N LEU A 249 -1.26 21.01 18.85
CA LEU A 249 -1.44 22.00 19.92
C LEU A 249 -1.37 21.40 21.33
N SER A 250 -1.80 20.15 21.53
CA SER A 250 -1.80 19.46 22.84
C SER A 250 -0.37 19.25 23.34
N SER A 251 0.48 18.68 22.50
CA SER A 251 1.88 18.38 22.83
C SER A 251 2.86 19.52 22.54
N ASN A 252 2.44 20.57 21.80
CA ASN A 252 3.34 21.59 21.25
C ASN A 252 4.40 21.02 20.28
N THR A 253 3.99 20.07 19.44
CA THR A 253 4.87 19.39 18.50
C THR A 253 4.75 19.97 17.10
N LEU A 254 5.87 20.41 16.54
CA LEU A 254 5.99 20.75 15.12
C LEU A 254 6.19 19.47 14.30
N ILE A 255 5.43 19.31 13.23
CA ILE A 255 5.46 18.17 12.31
C ILE A 255 5.89 18.69 10.93
N ILE A 256 7.04 18.23 10.47
CA ILE A 256 7.69 18.66 9.23
C ILE A 256 7.65 17.50 8.25
N ARG A 257 7.15 17.72 7.04
CA ARG A 257 7.08 16.69 6.00
C ARG A 257 7.98 17.06 4.80
N PRO A 258 8.93 16.22 4.37
CA PRO A 258 9.69 16.48 3.14
C PRO A 258 8.75 16.51 1.94
N LEU A 259 8.86 17.47 1.01
CA LEU A 259 8.02 17.50 -0.21
C LEU A 259 8.53 16.56 -1.31
N VAL A 260 9.78 16.12 -1.20
CA VAL A 260 10.40 15.14 -2.09
C VAL A 260 11.08 14.06 -1.24
N PRO A 261 11.07 12.79 -1.67
CA PRO A 261 11.80 11.73 -0.97
C PRO A 261 13.28 12.07 -0.83
N LEU A 262 13.77 11.94 0.40
CA LEU A 262 15.18 12.08 0.72
C LEU A 262 15.99 10.94 0.09
N ARG A 263 17.28 11.19 -0.15
CA ARG A 263 18.17 10.13 -0.63
C ARG A 263 18.31 9.06 0.44
N GLN A 264 18.31 7.79 0.05
CA GLN A 264 18.67 6.68 0.94
C GLN A 264 20.14 6.79 1.40
N GLU A 265 20.47 6.18 2.55
CA GLU A 265 21.84 6.09 3.11
C GLU A 265 22.57 7.45 3.28
N THR A 266 21.81 8.53 3.45
CA THR A 266 22.31 9.91 3.41
C THR A 266 22.02 10.61 4.73
N ARG A 267 22.99 11.37 5.22
CA ARG A 267 22.86 12.14 6.46
C ARG A 267 22.28 13.52 6.18
N TYR A 268 21.20 13.83 6.89
CA TYR A 268 20.56 15.13 6.88
C TYR A 268 20.72 15.85 8.21
N ALA A 269 20.75 17.17 8.17
CA ALA A 269 20.62 18.04 9.33
C ALA A 269 19.26 18.74 9.27
N VAL A 270 18.54 18.73 10.39
CA VAL A 270 17.40 19.63 10.60
C VAL A 270 17.93 20.85 11.34
N VAL A 271 17.69 22.04 10.80
CA VAL A 271 18.23 23.30 11.30
C VAL A 271 17.07 24.22 11.66
N LEU A 272 16.80 24.37 12.95
CA LEU A 272 15.85 25.36 13.46
C LEU A 272 16.54 26.70 13.61
N THR A 273 15.94 27.76 13.10
CA THR A 273 16.48 29.12 13.20
C THR A 273 15.84 29.89 14.36
N LYS A 274 16.47 31.00 14.76
CA LYS A 274 15.91 31.96 15.72
C LYS A 274 14.69 32.72 15.19
N ARG A 275 14.31 32.51 13.92
CA ARG A 275 13.05 33.03 13.34
C ARG A 275 11.84 32.22 13.80
N LEU A 276 12.06 31.01 14.31
CA LEU A 276 11.02 30.23 14.99
C LEU A 276 10.76 30.85 16.37
N VAL A 277 9.58 31.41 16.60
CA VAL A 277 9.24 32.18 17.81
C VAL A 277 7.91 31.74 18.42
N ASP A 278 7.71 32.04 19.70
CA ASP A 278 6.39 31.99 20.35
C ASP A 278 5.54 33.26 20.06
N TYR A 279 4.33 33.31 20.60
CA TYR A 279 3.42 34.45 20.45
C TYR A 279 3.95 35.75 21.10
N ASP A 280 4.90 35.66 22.05
CA ASP A 280 5.60 36.81 22.63
C ASP A 280 6.80 37.28 21.79
N GLY A 281 7.06 36.62 20.65
CA GLY A 281 8.18 36.91 19.76
C GLY A 281 9.54 36.44 20.29
N GLN A 282 9.56 35.55 21.29
CA GLN A 282 10.80 34.99 21.82
C GLN A 282 11.26 33.80 20.97
N PRO A 283 12.54 33.74 20.58
CA PRO A 283 13.06 32.69 19.71
C PRO A 283 13.10 31.32 20.42
N ALA A 284 12.96 30.26 19.62
CA ALA A 284 13.22 28.90 20.04
C ALA A 284 14.65 28.74 20.57
N ARG A 285 14.84 27.80 21.51
CA ARG A 285 16.10 27.61 22.22
C ARG A 285 16.50 26.14 22.32
N SER A 286 17.81 25.93 22.40
CA SER A 286 18.40 24.64 22.66
C SER A 286 18.22 24.24 24.14
N PRO A 287 18.04 22.95 24.45
CA PRO A 287 18.12 22.42 25.81
C PRO A 287 19.58 22.30 26.29
N PHE A 288 20.56 22.47 25.40
CA PHE A 288 21.99 22.40 25.69
C PHE A 288 22.66 23.77 25.60
N ALA A 289 23.83 23.92 26.23
CA ALA A 289 24.60 25.15 26.13
C ALA A 289 25.04 25.49 24.69
N GLY A 290 25.20 24.48 23.84
CA GLY A 290 25.37 24.62 22.38
C GLY A 290 24.06 24.41 21.62
N ILE A 291 24.09 24.58 20.30
CA ILE A 291 22.90 24.45 19.42
C ILE A 291 22.52 23.00 19.10
N HIS A 292 23.17 22.00 19.70
CA HIS A 292 22.96 20.58 19.39
C HIS A 292 23.45 19.70 20.54
N HIS A 293 23.04 18.44 20.56
CA HIS A 293 23.53 17.48 21.53
C HIS A 293 25.00 17.12 21.27
N ALA A 294 25.82 17.02 22.32
CA ALA A 294 27.28 16.87 22.21
C ALA A 294 27.74 15.70 21.32
N ARG A 295 27.01 14.56 21.35
CA ARG A 295 27.31 13.38 20.50
C ARG A 295 27.19 13.62 19.00
N GLN A 296 26.48 14.66 18.55
CA GLN A 296 26.29 14.97 17.13
C GLN A 296 27.27 16.03 16.61
N SER A 297 28.18 16.55 17.44
CA SER A 297 29.11 17.62 17.06
C SER A 297 29.97 17.29 15.84
N GLN A 298 30.47 16.06 15.74
CA GLN A 298 31.27 15.64 14.58
C GLN A 298 30.41 15.53 13.31
N ALA A 299 29.18 15.02 13.44
CA ALA A 299 28.27 14.86 12.32
C ALA A 299 27.83 16.21 11.75
N LEU A 300 27.58 17.21 12.62
CA LEU A 300 27.20 18.58 12.24
C LEU A 300 28.38 19.47 11.84
N ALA A 301 29.62 18.98 11.91
CA ALA A 301 30.81 19.77 11.61
C ALA A 301 30.77 20.52 10.25
N PRO A 302 30.21 19.94 9.16
CA PRO A 302 30.12 20.63 7.87
C PRO A 302 29.12 21.80 7.83
N LEU A 303 28.15 21.86 8.76
CA LEU A 303 26.99 22.75 8.67
C LEU A 303 27.37 24.23 8.56
N ALA A 304 28.36 24.70 9.32
CA ALA A 304 28.78 26.10 9.27
C ALA A 304 29.31 26.51 7.88
N GLY A 305 30.00 25.59 7.19
CA GLY A 305 30.47 25.81 5.82
C GLY A 305 29.33 25.82 4.81
N VAL A 306 28.34 24.93 5.00
CA VAL A 306 27.13 24.87 4.16
C VAL A 306 26.31 26.16 4.30
N LEU A 307 26.02 26.61 5.53
CA LEU A 307 25.30 27.87 5.78
C LEU A 307 26.02 29.07 5.12
N ALA A 308 27.35 29.14 5.24
CA ALA A 308 28.13 30.20 4.63
C ALA A 308 28.10 30.18 3.09
N ALA A 309 28.09 28.99 2.48
CA ALA A 309 28.01 28.83 1.03
C ALA A 309 26.65 29.27 0.47
N HIS A 310 25.57 29.06 1.22
CA HIS A 310 24.20 29.39 0.83
C HIS A 310 23.65 30.67 1.48
N ALA A 311 24.50 31.49 2.10
CA ALA A 311 24.07 32.70 2.80
C ALA A 311 23.26 33.66 1.92
N GLY A 312 23.54 33.74 0.61
CA GLY A 312 22.74 34.55 -0.31
C GLY A 312 21.32 34.02 -0.56
N GLU A 313 21.16 32.69 -0.54
CA GLU A 313 19.89 31.99 -0.78
C GLU A 313 19.03 31.93 0.50
N TRP A 314 19.66 31.84 1.67
CA TRP A 314 18.98 31.68 2.96
C TRP A 314 18.90 32.98 3.77
N GLY A 315 18.89 34.12 3.08
CA GLY A 315 18.68 35.43 3.69
C GLY A 315 19.73 35.83 4.72
N GLY A 316 20.99 35.46 4.47
CA GLY A 316 22.14 35.75 5.33
C GLY A 316 22.30 34.81 6.52
N LEU A 317 21.56 33.69 6.58
CA LEU A 317 21.58 32.74 7.68
C LEU A 317 23.00 32.26 8.00
N GLY A 318 23.48 32.59 9.20
CA GLY A 318 24.74 32.11 9.75
C GLY A 318 24.55 31.11 10.89
N ILE A 319 25.65 30.54 11.37
CA ILE A 319 25.64 29.61 12.52
C ILE A 319 25.08 30.29 13.79
N GLU A 320 25.29 31.60 13.93
CA GLU A 320 24.78 32.39 15.06
C GLU A 320 23.25 32.58 15.02
N ASP A 321 22.61 32.31 13.89
CA ASP A 321 21.16 32.43 13.71
C ASP A 321 20.44 31.08 13.96
N VAL A 322 21.20 30.00 14.17
CA VAL A 322 20.66 28.68 14.50
C VAL A 322 20.23 28.66 15.97
N ALA A 323 18.99 28.20 16.19
CA ALA A 323 18.42 27.97 17.53
C ALA A 323 18.76 26.56 18.03
N PHE A 324 18.58 25.56 17.16
CA PHE A 324 18.88 24.16 17.45
C PHE A 324 19.10 23.37 16.14
N ALA A 325 19.94 22.35 16.16
CA ALA A 325 20.16 21.45 15.04
C ALA A 325 20.43 20.01 15.52
N TRP A 326 19.98 19.04 14.73
CA TRP A 326 20.28 17.63 14.94
C TRP A 326 20.44 16.91 13.59
N THR A 327 20.95 15.68 13.64
CA THR A 327 21.11 14.85 12.44
C THR A 327 20.26 13.59 12.50
N PHE A 328 19.88 13.12 11.32
CA PHE A 328 19.39 11.77 11.11
C PHE A 328 19.96 11.23 9.80
N THR A 329 20.12 9.92 9.72
CA THR A 329 20.60 9.23 8.53
C THR A 329 19.50 8.33 7.98
N THR A 330 19.18 8.47 6.70
CA THR A 330 18.14 7.68 6.04
C THR A 330 18.58 6.22 5.83
N GLN A 331 17.61 5.30 5.87
CA GLN A 331 17.80 3.87 5.62
C GLN A 331 18.15 3.58 4.16
N SER A 332 18.55 2.33 3.88
CA SER A 332 18.51 1.78 2.53
C SER A 332 17.08 1.41 2.14
N VAL A 333 16.70 1.69 0.89
CA VAL A 333 15.33 1.47 0.38
C VAL A 333 15.32 0.41 -0.72
N THR A 334 16.27 0.47 -1.66
CA THR A 334 16.30 -0.42 -2.84
C THR A 334 17.28 -1.57 -2.72
N ARG A 335 18.21 -1.54 -1.75
CA ARG A 335 19.38 -2.43 -1.72
C ARG A 335 19.07 -3.92 -1.68
N ASP A 336 18.04 -4.32 -0.96
CA ASP A 336 17.63 -5.74 -0.95
C ASP A 336 17.13 -6.16 -2.33
N LEU A 337 16.26 -5.36 -2.97
CA LEU A 337 15.74 -5.65 -4.31
C LEU A 337 16.87 -5.67 -5.35
N GLU A 338 17.83 -4.74 -5.28
CA GLU A 338 19.02 -4.73 -6.15
C GLU A 338 19.84 -6.02 -6.02
N GLU A 339 20.08 -6.52 -4.80
CA GLU A 339 20.86 -7.75 -4.57
C GLU A 339 20.07 -9.01 -4.90
N ILE A 340 18.75 -9.04 -4.67
CA ILE A 340 17.86 -10.14 -5.09
C ILE A 340 17.77 -10.20 -6.61
N SER A 341 17.65 -9.05 -7.29
CA SER A 341 17.65 -8.93 -8.75
C SER A 341 18.92 -9.52 -9.38
N LYS A 342 20.08 -9.24 -8.78
CA LYS A 342 21.35 -9.90 -9.15
C LYS A 342 21.31 -11.41 -8.88
N GLY A 343 20.78 -11.81 -7.72
CA GLY A 343 20.69 -13.22 -7.33
C GLY A 343 19.86 -14.07 -8.29
N ILE A 344 18.70 -13.57 -8.72
CA ILE A 344 17.82 -14.19 -9.73
C ILE A 344 18.57 -14.39 -11.07
N ARG A 345 19.48 -13.47 -11.39
CA ARG A 345 20.39 -13.54 -12.56
C ARG A 345 21.64 -14.40 -12.35
N GLY A 346 21.78 -15.03 -11.19
CA GLY A 346 22.94 -15.86 -10.85
C GLY A 346 24.18 -15.06 -10.44
N GLU A 347 24.02 -13.81 -10.02
CA GLU A 347 25.09 -12.91 -9.59
C GLU A 347 25.01 -12.57 -8.10
N GLY A 348 26.12 -12.07 -7.55
CA GLY A 348 26.16 -11.56 -6.17
C GLY A 348 26.04 -12.62 -5.09
N ALA A 349 25.70 -12.19 -3.86
CA ALA A 349 25.64 -13.07 -2.70
C ALA A 349 24.42 -14.03 -2.73
N PHE A 350 23.38 -13.67 -3.49
CA PHE A 350 22.16 -14.44 -3.66
C PHE A 350 22.15 -15.26 -4.96
N SER A 351 23.30 -15.52 -5.59
CA SER A 351 23.38 -16.25 -6.87
C SER A 351 22.75 -17.65 -6.83
N TRP A 352 22.56 -18.22 -5.64
CA TRP A 352 21.87 -19.50 -5.45
C TRP A 352 20.37 -19.44 -5.80
N LEU A 353 19.74 -18.26 -5.75
CA LEU A 353 18.35 -18.07 -6.18
C LEU A 353 18.14 -18.54 -7.62
N ARG A 354 19.16 -18.37 -8.47
CA ARG A 354 19.13 -18.83 -9.86
C ARG A 354 18.93 -20.34 -9.99
N ASP A 355 19.60 -21.12 -9.14
CA ASP A 355 19.55 -22.58 -9.18
C ASP A 355 18.24 -23.10 -8.57
N GLU A 356 17.72 -22.41 -7.55
CA GLU A 356 16.48 -22.77 -6.86
C GLU A 356 15.22 -22.35 -7.62
N PHE A 357 15.26 -21.17 -8.26
CA PHE A 357 14.18 -20.57 -9.05
C PHE A 357 14.64 -20.33 -10.49
N PRO A 358 14.81 -21.40 -11.30
CA PRO A 358 15.29 -21.28 -12.66
C PRO A 358 14.33 -20.44 -13.53
N PRO A 359 14.85 -19.73 -14.55
CA PRO A 359 14.05 -18.85 -15.42
C PRO A 359 13.26 -19.69 -16.44
N GLU A 360 12.21 -20.33 -15.97
CA GLU A 360 11.33 -21.18 -16.76
C GLU A 360 9.88 -20.90 -16.40
N LEU A 361 9.00 -20.93 -17.40
CA LEU A 361 7.57 -20.99 -17.16
C LEU A 361 7.20 -22.33 -16.52
N ASP A 362 6.31 -22.28 -15.55
CA ASP A 362 5.79 -23.48 -14.90
C ASP A 362 4.73 -24.14 -15.77
N THR A 363 3.74 -23.36 -16.21
CA THR A 363 2.65 -23.83 -17.07
C THR A 363 2.33 -22.83 -18.18
N LEU A 364 1.87 -23.37 -19.31
CA LEU A 364 1.03 -22.66 -20.28
C LEU A 364 -0.36 -23.29 -20.23
N VAL A 365 -1.40 -22.47 -20.36
CA VAL A 365 -2.78 -22.93 -20.40
C VAL A 365 -3.02 -23.59 -21.76
N ASP A 366 -3.18 -24.91 -21.77
CA ASP A 366 -3.73 -25.62 -22.92
C ASP A 366 -5.22 -25.35 -22.98
N PHE A 367 -5.69 -24.70 -24.03
CA PHE A 367 -7.10 -24.30 -24.14
C PHE A 367 -8.02 -25.46 -24.60
N GLY A 368 -7.47 -26.65 -24.88
CA GLY A 368 -8.21 -27.89 -25.14
C GLY A 368 -8.87 -27.98 -26.52
N ASN A 369 -9.09 -26.86 -27.21
CA ASN A 369 -9.66 -26.80 -28.56
C ASN A 369 -8.76 -25.98 -29.50
N ALA A 370 -7.57 -26.52 -29.77
CA ALA A 370 -6.54 -25.83 -30.54
C ALA A 370 -6.98 -25.41 -31.95
N ASP A 371 -7.82 -26.21 -32.63
CA ASP A 371 -8.28 -25.89 -33.99
C ASP A 371 -9.20 -24.66 -34.02
N GLU A 372 -10.17 -24.57 -33.11
CA GLU A 372 -11.14 -23.47 -33.04
C GLU A 372 -10.57 -22.21 -32.35
N LEU A 373 -9.76 -22.40 -31.31
CA LEU A 373 -9.25 -21.29 -30.50
C LEU A 373 -7.89 -20.79 -31.00
N GLY A 374 -6.99 -21.69 -31.42
CA GLY A 374 -5.59 -21.37 -31.69
C GLY A 374 -5.14 -21.61 -33.13
N GLY A 375 -6.03 -22.02 -34.04
CA GLY A 375 -5.66 -22.36 -35.42
C GLY A 375 -4.67 -23.53 -35.54
N GLY A 376 -4.70 -24.46 -34.57
CA GLY A 376 -3.82 -25.62 -34.45
C GLY A 376 -2.78 -25.51 -33.32
N ALA A 377 -2.51 -24.29 -32.81
CA ALA A 377 -1.62 -24.09 -31.69
C ALA A 377 -2.39 -24.19 -30.34
N PRO A 378 -2.03 -25.10 -29.41
CA PRO A 378 -2.85 -25.43 -28.24
C PRO A 378 -2.83 -24.38 -27.12
N TYR A 379 -1.80 -23.53 -27.06
CA TYR A 379 -1.54 -22.60 -25.95
C TYR A 379 -1.90 -21.14 -26.25
N ILE A 380 -2.60 -20.88 -27.35
CA ILE A 380 -3.00 -19.54 -27.75
C ILE A 380 -4.51 -19.45 -27.99
N VAL A 381 -5.07 -18.27 -27.80
CA VAL A 381 -6.41 -17.91 -28.27
C VAL A 381 -6.28 -16.79 -29.28
N LEU A 382 -6.64 -17.08 -30.54
CA LEU A 382 -6.66 -16.11 -31.63
C LEU A 382 -7.62 -14.96 -31.31
N GLN A 383 -7.26 -13.80 -31.84
CA GLN A 383 -7.95 -12.54 -31.58
C GLN A 383 -9.47 -12.57 -31.77
N ASP A 384 -9.98 -13.17 -32.85
CA ASP A 384 -11.43 -13.18 -33.13
C ASP A 384 -12.18 -14.01 -32.06
N SER A 385 -11.69 -15.22 -31.78
CA SER A 385 -12.21 -16.06 -30.70
C SER A 385 -12.12 -15.35 -29.34
N PHE A 386 -11.00 -14.67 -29.07
CA PHE A 386 -10.82 -13.94 -27.80
C PHE A 386 -11.80 -12.77 -27.65
N LYS A 387 -12.11 -12.04 -28.72
CA LYS A 387 -13.09 -10.94 -28.68
C LYS A 387 -14.49 -11.41 -28.33
N ASP A 388 -14.89 -12.53 -28.91
CA ASP A 388 -16.18 -13.16 -28.65
C ASP A 388 -16.28 -13.60 -27.18
N ILE A 389 -15.21 -14.22 -26.66
CA ILE A 389 -15.10 -14.64 -25.25
C ILE A 389 -15.08 -13.44 -24.29
N PHE A 390 -14.32 -12.38 -24.60
CA PHE A 390 -14.25 -11.20 -23.76
C PHE A 390 -15.57 -10.41 -23.74
N GLY A 391 -16.26 -10.36 -24.88
CA GLY A 391 -17.61 -9.79 -24.97
C GLY A 391 -18.58 -10.50 -24.03
N LEU A 392 -18.50 -11.84 -23.98
CA LEU A 392 -19.25 -12.63 -23.02
C LEU A 392 -18.90 -12.29 -21.56
N PHE A 393 -17.61 -12.32 -21.21
CA PHE A 393 -17.13 -11.97 -19.87
C PHE A 393 -17.63 -10.59 -19.41
N SER A 394 -17.56 -9.59 -20.29
CA SER A 394 -18.00 -8.23 -20.00
C SER A 394 -19.51 -8.13 -19.71
N ILE A 395 -20.33 -8.95 -20.38
CA ILE A 395 -21.77 -9.01 -20.14
C ILE A 395 -22.07 -9.65 -18.78
N ILE A 396 -21.38 -10.74 -18.43
CA ILE A 396 -21.52 -11.39 -17.12
C ILE A 396 -21.12 -10.42 -16.00
N GLN A 397 -19.99 -9.73 -16.15
CA GLN A 397 -19.53 -8.73 -15.20
C GLN A 397 -20.51 -7.54 -15.06
N PHE A 398 -21.09 -7.08 -16.17
CA PHE A 398 -22.14 -6.05 -16.18
C PHE A 398 -23.36 -6.45 -15.34
N ILE A 399 -23.85 -7.68 -15.54
CA ILE A 399 -25.03 -8.21 -14.84
C ILE A 399 -24.75 -8.41 -13.34
N GLY A 400 -23.56 -8.90 -12.98
CA GLY A 400 -23.18 -9.19 -11.58
C GLY A 400 -22.87 -7.94 -10.73
N PHE A 401 -22.27 -6.90 -11.31
CA PHE A 401 -21.72 -5.78 -10.51
C PHE A 401 -22.41 -4.42 -10.71
N SER A 402 -23.41 -4.30 -11.60
CA SER A 402 -24.19 -3.06 -11.79
C SER A 402 -23.34 -1.78 -11.95
N ILE A 403 -22.12 -1.89 -12.50
CA ILE A 403 -21.10 -0.84 -12.52
C ILE A 403 -21.13 0.04 -13.77
N PHE A 404 -21.92 -0.31 -14.78
CA PHE A 404 -21.99 0.46 -16.02
C PHE A 404 -23.43 0.86 -16.37
N ASP A 405 -23.58 2.05 -16.92
CA ASP A 405 -24.70 2.36 -17.82
C ASP A 405 -24.58 1.40 -19.03
N PHE A 406 -25.68 0.82 -19.50
CA PHE A 406 -25.71 -0.03 -20.70
C PHE A 406 -25.04 0.66 -21.90
N ASN A 407 -25.17 1.99 -22.02
CA ASN A 407 -24.47 2.77 -23.05
C ASN A 407 -22.95 2.74 -22.88
N GLN A 408 -22.46 2.76 -21.65
CA GLN A 408 -21.04 2.70 -21.34
C GLN A 408 -20.47 1.32 -21.64
N LEU A 409 -21.20 0.24 -21.34
CA LEU A 409 -20.83 -1.12 -21.74
C LEU A 409 -20.62 -1.22 -23.26
N LEU A 410 -21.58 -0.74 -24.05
CA LEU A 410 -21.48 -0.76 -25.52
C LEU A 410 -20.28 0.04 -26.04
N GLN A 411 -19.98 1.19 -25.44
CA GLN A 411 -18.80 1.99 -25.79
C GLN A 411 -17.50 1.26 -25.44
N THR A 412 -17.43 0.64 -24.27
CA THR A 412 -16.28 -0.17 -23.83
C THR A 412 -16.05 -1.34 -24.78
N LEU A 413 -17.08 -2.11 -25.12
CA LEU A 413 -16.98 -3.23 -26.05
C LEU A 413 -16.53 -2.80 -27.45
N ALA A 414 -17.08 -1.69 -27.96
CA ALA A 414 -16.66 -1.13 -29.24
C ALA A 414 -15.18 -0.71 -29.22
N ALA A 415 -14.76 0.02 -28.19
CA ALA A 415 -13.37 0.46 -28.02
C ALA A 415 -12.39 -0.73 -27.88
N PHE A 416 -12.81 -1.76 -27.14
CA PHE A 416 -12.06 -3.01 -26.99
C PHE A 416 -11.93 -3.72 -28.34
N ASN A 417 -13.02 -3.95 -29.07
CA ASN A 417 -13.00 -4.63 -30.36
C ASN A 417 -12.08 -3.90 -31.37
N ASP A 418 -12.16 -2.57 -31.41
CA ASP A 418 -11.32 -1.72 -32.24
C ASP A 418 -9.83 -1.76 -31.84
N SER A 419 -9.52 -1.86 -30.54
CA SER A 419 -8.13 -1.92 -30.07
C SER A 419 -7.54 -3.29 -30.30
N TYR A 420 -8.33 -4.36 -30.16
CA TYR A 420 -7.86 -5.73 -30.37
C TYR A 420 -7.61 -6.08 -31.84
N ASN A 421 -8.03 -5.26 -32.82
CA ASN A 421 -7.61 -5.40 -34.23
C ASN A 421 -6.09 -5.45 -34.45
N TYR A 422 -5.31 -5.04 -33.46
CA TYR A 422 -3.86 -5.02 -33.48
C TYR A 422 -3.23 -6.14 -32.66
N VAL A 423 -4.03 -6.98 -32.00
CA VAL A 423 -3.60 -8.19 -31.28
C VAL A 423 -3.72 -9.39 -32.24
N ASP A 424 -2.78 -10.32 -32.16
CA ASP A 424 -2.82 -11.57 -32.92
C ASP A 424 -3.46 -12.70 -32.10
N TYR A 425 -2.96 -12.87 -30.86
CA TYR A 425 -3.47 -13.86 -29.93
C TYR A 425 -3.17 -13.51 -28.47
N VAL A 426 -3.81 -14.25 -27.59
CA VAL A 426 -3.66 -14.20 -26.13
C VAL A 426 -3.04 -15.50 -25.63
N VAL A 427 -2.15 -15.37 -24.65
CA VAL A 427 -1.48 -16.48 -23.95
C VAL A 427 -1.75 -16.35 -22.46
N ALA A 428 -1.85 -17.46 -21.75
CA ALA A 428 -1.90 -17.46 -20.29
C ALA A 428 -1.07 -18.60 -19.71
N GLY A 429 -0.62 -18.43 -18.47
CA GLY A 429 0.22 -19.43 -17.81
C GLY A 429 0.60 -19.04 -16.40
N SER A 430 1.62 -19.72 -15.90
CA SER A 430 2.21 -19.42 -14.60
C SER A 430 3.71 -19.67 -14.58
N PHE A 431 4.39 -19.08 -13.60
CA PHE A 431 5.81 -19.29 -13.34
C PHE A 431 6.08 -19.35 -11.84
N ARG A 432 7.20 -19.96 -11.47
CA ARG A 432 7.64 -20.06 -10.08
C ARG A 432 8.51 -18.86 -9.74
N THR A 433 8.27 -18.28 -8.57
CA THR A 433 8.96 -17.07 -8.07
C THR A 433 9.44 -17.29 -6.64
N PRO A 434 10.61 -16.75 -6.26
CA PRO A 434 11.05 -16.75 -4.86
C PRO A 434 10.10 -15.91 -4.02
N ASP A 435 9.51 -16.52 -2.99
CA ASP A 435 8.59 -15.85 -2.06
C ASP A 435 9.26 -15.62 -0.70
N PHE A 436 9.65 -14.37 -0.45
CA PHE A 436 10.27 -13.92 0.80
C PHE A 436 9.24 -13.63 1.90
N LEU A 437 7.94 -13.78 1.62
CA LEU A 437 6.85 -13.69 2.61
C LEU A 437 6.54 -15.04 3.26
N LYS A 438 7.12 -16.16 2.80
CA LYS A 438 7.00 -17.49 3.44
C LYS A 438 7.81 -17.59 4.75
N THR A 439 7.67 -16.60 5.61
CA THR A 439 8.18 -16.56 6.98
C THR A 439 7.00 -16.66 7.95
N SER A 440 7.25 -16.90 9.23
CA SER A 440 6.16 -17.03 10.22
C SER A 440 5.37 -15.74 10.45
N ASP A 441 5.97 -14.59 10.12
CA ASP A 441 5.42 -13.25 10.32
C ASP A 441 5.17 -12.49 9.00
N GLU A 442 5.38 -13.16 7.85
CA GLU A 442 5.22 -12.60 6.51
C GLU A 442 6.03 -11.30 6.28
N ILE A 443 7.20 -11.19 6.92
CA ILE A 443 8.15 -10.09 6.82
C ILE A 443 9.49 -10.63 6.34
N TRP A 444 10.11 -9.93 5.38
CA TRP A 444 11.35 -10.39 4.77
C TRP A 444 12.49 -10.54 5.78
N LYS A 445 13.13 -11.72 5.79
CA LYS A 445 14.34 -12.00 6.57
C LYS A 445 15.53 -12.16 5.62
N VAL A 446 16.17 -11.04 5.28
CA VAL A 446 17.26 -10.97 4.29
C VAL A 446 18.55 -10.44 4.92
N ASP A 447 19.64 -11.19 4.77
CA ASP A 447 21.00 -10.78 5.13
C ASP A 447 21.88 -10.67 3.88
N ARG A 448 21.95 -9.44 3.35
CA ARG A 448 22.77 -9.09 2.19
C ARG A 448 24.27 -9.35 2.37
N ALA A 449 24.78 -9.32 3.60
CA ALA A 449 26.21 -9.49 3.85
C ALA A 449 26.64 -10.95 3.72
N THR A 450 25.77 -11.88 4.12
CA THR A 450 26.03 -13.31 4.03
C THR A 450 25.37 -14.00 2.84
N GLY A 451 24.42 -13.34 2.17
CA GLY A 451 23.62 -13.91 1.09
C GLY A 451 22.56 -14.90 1.60
N ARG A 452 22.22 -14.85 2.90
CA ARG A 452 21.20 -15.72 3.50
C ARG A 452 19.85 -15.03 3.48
N ALA A 453 18.80 -15.77 3.15
CA ALA A 453 17.42 -15.33 3.29
C ALA A 453 16.53 -16.51 3.69
N GLU A 454 15.41 -16.22 4.36
CA GLU A 454 14.28 -17.14 4.42
C GLU A 454 13.41 -16.90 3.19
N VAL A 455 13.25 -17.93 2.36
CA VAL A 455 12.53 -17.87 1.09
C VAL A 455 11.78 -19.19 0.89
N GLY A 456 10.56 -19.09 0.38
CA GLY A 456 9.79 -20.22 -0.12
C GLY A 456 9.54 -20.10 -1.62
N GLU A 457 8.71 -20.99 -2.14
CA GLU A 457 8.24 -20.94 -3.52
C GLU A 457 6.79 -20.44 -3.53
N ASP A 458 6.49 -19.53 -4.45
CA ASP A 458 5.12 -19.21 -4.84
C ASP A 458 4.97 -19.34 -6.37
N ARG A 459 3.72 -19.40 -6.83
CA ARG A 459 3.38 -19.52 -8.24
C ARG A 459 2.57 -18.31 -8.70
N ALA A 460 3.21 -17.46 -9.49
CA ALA A 460 2.57 -16.29 -10.08
C ALA A 460 1.92 -16.65 -11.43
N THR A 461 0.69 -16.18 -11.62
CA THR A 461 -0.13 -16.35 -12.82
C THR A 461 -0.02 -15.12 -13.72
N PHE A 462 -0.03 -15.33 -15.03
CA PHE A 462 -0.01 -14.25 -16.01
C PHE A 462 -0.98 -14.49 -17.17
N VAL A 463 -1.39 -13.39 -17.79
CA VAL A 463 -2.01 -13.36 -19.11
C VAL A 463 -1.14 -12.43 -19.97
N MET A 464 -1.09 -12.67 -21.28
CA MET A 464 -0.33 -11.86 -22.22
C MET A 464 -1.09 -11.67 -23.53
N THR A 465 -1.00 -10.48 -24.12
CA THR A 465 -1.46 -10.18 -25.48
C THR A 465 -0.27 -9.98 -26.40
N ILE A 466 -0.26 -10.67 -27.54
CA ILE A 466 0.80 -10.57 -28.56
C ILE A 466 0.33 -9.69 -29.72
N PRO A 467 1.12 -8.69 -30.17
CA PRO A 467 0.77 -7.85 -31.31
C PRO A 467 0.73 -8.63 -32.62
N ARG A 468 -0.16 -8.22 -33.52
CA ARG A 468 -0.22 -8.70 -34.89
C ARG A 468 1.02 -8.23 -35.67
N PRO A 469 1.79 -9.13 -36.31
CA PRO A 469 2.94 -8.73 -37.09
C PRO A 469 2.50 -7.95 -38.35
N ILE A 470 3.20 -6.85 -38.61
CA ILE A 470 3.06 -6.00 -39.79
C ILE A 470 4.46 -5.87 -40.42
N PRO A 471 4.71 -6.54 -41.56
CA PRO A 471 6.03 -6.56 -42.17
C PRO A 471 6.66 -5.16 -42.34
N GLY A 472 7.89 -5.00 -41.86
CA GLY A 472 8.66 -3.76 -41.89
C GLY A 472 8.20 -2.66 -40.92
N VAL A 473 7.21 -2.93 -40.06
CA VAL A 473 6.65 -1.97 -39.08
C VAL A 473 6.60 -2.56 -37.67
N CYS A 474 6.10 -3.79 -37.55
CA CYS A 474 5.76 -4.46 -36.31
C CYS A 474 6.19 -5.92 -36.44
N GLU A 475 7.38 -6.28 -35.96
CA GLU A 475 7.91 -7.63 -36.14
C GLU A 475 8.42 -8.19 -34.81
N PRO A 476 8.26 -9.50 -34.58
CA PRO A 476 8.80 -10.17 -33.40
C PRO A 476 10.35 -10.21 -33.43
N PRO A 477 11.02 -10.29 -32.26
CA PRO A 477 10.43 -10.30 -30.94
C PRO A 477 9.92 -8.92 -30.53
N PHE A 478 8.68 -8.87 -30.04
CA PHE A 478 8.03 -7.65 -29.61
C PHE A 478 8.60 -7.18 -28.26
N ARG A 479 8.64 -5.85 -28.09
CA ARG A 479 8.93 -5.25 -26.78
C ARG A 479 7.73 -5.45 -25.88
N THR A 480 7.95 -5.53 -24.57
CA THR A 480 6.89 -5.93 -23.63
C THR A 480 6.60 -4.84 -22.61
N MET A 481 5.31 -4.55 -22.41
CA MET A 481 4.75 -3.71 -21.36
C MET A 481 4.22 -4.60 -20.23
N PHE A 482 4.82 -4.51 -19.05
CA PHE A 482 4.24 -5.05 -17.84
C PHE A 482 3.14 -4.13 -17.33
N TYR A 483 1.96 -4.69 -17.09
CA TYR A 483 0.82 -4.01 -16.52
C TYR A 483 0.53 -4.53 -15.11
N GLY A 484 0.65 -3.66 -14.11
CA GLY A 484 0.17 -3.93 -12.76
C GLY A 484 -1.29 -3.49 -12.60
N HIS A 485 -2.14 -4.39 -12.09
CA HIS A 485 -3.55 -4.13 -11.87
C HIS A 485 -3.83 -3.39 -10.55
N GLY A 486 -5.04 -2.84 -10.42
CA GLY A 486 -5.54 -2.19 -9.21
C GLY A 486 -5.87 -3.16 -8.07
N TYR A 487 -6.06 -2.62 -6.87
CA TYR A 487 -6.25 -3.40 -5.64
C TYR A 487 -7.47 -4.33 -5.65
N SER A 488 -8.59 -3.90 -6.22
CA SER A 488 -9.85 -4.67 -6.17
C SER A 488 -10.09 -5.58 -7.37
N VAL A 489 -9.07 -5.81 -8.20
CA VAL A 489 -9.16 -6.54 -9.47
C VAL A 489 -7.98 -7.49 -9.63
N SER A 490 -7.90 -8.17 -10.77
CA SER A 490 -6.89 -9.19 -11.05
C SER A 490 -6.02 -8.81 -12.26
N LYS A 491 -5.11 -9.72 -12.65
CA LYS A 491 -4.34 -9.65 -13.91
C LYS A 491 -5.18 -9.33 -15.16
N LEU A 492 -6.48 -9.60 -15.14
CA LEU A 492 -7.39 -9.40 -16.28
C LEU A 492 -7.62 -7.92 -16.63
N GLU A 493 -7.40 -6.99 -15.69
CA GLU A 493 -7.55 -5.55 -15.95
C GLU A 493 -6.67 -5.09 -17.14
N MET A 494 -5.51 -5.72 -17.32
CA MET A 494 -4.58 -5.41 -18.41
C MET A 494 -5.20 -5.62 -19.80
N LEU A 495 -6.23 -6.46 -19.92
CA LEU A 495 -6.93 -6.72 -21.18
C LEU A 495 -7.61 -5.46 -21.72
N GLY A 496 -8.02 -4.52 -20.85
CA GLY A 496 -8.53 -3.22 -21.28
C GLY A 496 -7.49 -2.36 -22.01
N PHE A 497 -6.20 -2.63 -21.81
CA PHE A 497 -5.09 -1.84 -22.33
C PHE A 497 -4.28 -2.55 -23.43
N GLY A 498 -4.24 -3.88 -23.44
CA GLY A 498 -3.40 -4.68 -24.34
C GLY A 498 -3.52 -4.31 -25.83
N GLY A 499 -4.75 -4.16 -26.34
CA GLY A 499 -4.98 -3.75 -27.73
C GLY A 499 -4.44 -2.35 -28.06
N PHE A 500 -4.45 -1.41 -27.11
CA PHE A 500 -3.89 -0.07 -27.33
C PHE A 500 -2.37 -0.09 -27.40
N TYR A 501 -1.71 -0.93 -26.61
CA TYR A 501 -0.27 -1.13 -26.68
C TYR A 501 0.15 -1.91 -27.93
N ALA A 502 -0.64 -2.88 -28.36
CA ALA A 502 -0.40 -3.63 -29.59
C ALA A 502 -0.37 -2.74 -30.84
N ARG A 503 -1.17 -1.65 -30.89
CA ARG A 503 -1.08 -0.60 -31.93
C ARG A 503 0.32 0.03 -32.06
N HIS A 504 1.11 -0.04 -31.00
CA HIS A 504 2.48 0.48 -30.92
C HIS A 504 3.55 -0.63 -30.91
N CYS A 505 3.19 -1.86 -31.30
CA CYS A 505 4.09 -3.02 -31.35
C CYS A 505 4.66 -3.37 -29.97
N LEU A 506 3.81 -3.29 -28.96
CA LEU A 506 4.11 -3.68 -27.59
C LEU A 506 3.21 -4.86 -27.19
N ALA A 507 3.83 -5.99 -26.86
CA ALA A 507 3.13 -7.04 -26.13
C ALA A 507 2.78 -6.53 -24.73
N THR A 508 1.67 -6.99 -24.17
CA THR A 508 1.27 -6.59 -22.81
C THR A 508 1.10 -7.82 -21.96
N ILE A 509 1.73 -7.83 -20.79
CA ILE A 509 1.60 -8.88 -19.78
C ILE A 509 0.99 -8.29 -18.51
N GLY A 510 -0.03 -8.94 -17.98
CA GLY A 510 -0.53 -8.71 -16.62
C GLY A 510 -0.32 -9.93 -15.76
N MET A 511 -0.02 -9.71 -14.48
CA MET A 511 0.24 -10.77 -13.52
C MET A 511 -0.58 -10.51 -12.26
N ASP A 512 -1.01 -11.57 -11.57
CA ASP A 512 -1.67 -11.40 -10.28
C ASP A 512 -0.65 -10.96 -9.23
N ALA A 513 -0.93 -9.83 -8.60
CA ALA A 513 -0.21 -9.40 -7.41
C ALA A 513 -0.36 -10.44 -6.28
N VAL A 514 0.51 -10.37 -5.27
CA VAL A 514 0.46 -11.27 -4.10
C VAL A 514 -0.96 -11.27 -3.53
N GLY A 515 -1.53 -12.46 -3.34
CA GLY A 515 -2.87 -12.63 -2.76
C GLY A 515 -4.04 -12.22 -3.67
N HIS A 516 -3.83 -11.89 -4.95
CA HIS A 516 -4.90 -11.48 -5.86
C HIS A 516 -5.30 -12.58 -6.85
N GLY A 517 -6.55 -12.51 -7.29
CA GLY A 517 -7.12 -13.42 -8.28
C GLY A 517 -7.55 -14.77 -7.68
N PRO A 518 -8.59 -15.41 -8.23
CA PRO A 518 -9.49 -14.88 -9.25
C PRO A 518 -10.37 -13.73 -8.74
N GLU A 519 -11.06 -13.05 -9.67
CA GLU A 519 -12.07 -12.07 -9.29
C GLU A 519 -13.26 -12.78 -8.63
N LEU A 520 -13.83 -12.17 -7.57
CA LEU A 520 -14.94 -12.75 -6.79
C LEU A 520 -16.09 -13.22 -7.68
N ALA A 521 -16.46 -12.42 -8.68
CA ALA A 521 -17.46 -12.75 -9.69
C ALA A 521 -17.25 -14.12 -10.34
N MET A 522 -16.00 -14.41 -10.70
CA MET A 522 -15.62 -15.61 -11.44
C MET A 522 -15.54 -16.81 -10.51
N ASP A 523 -15.09 -16.61 -9.28
CA ASP A 523 -15.09 -17.67 -8.28
C ASP A 523 -16.52 -18.03 -7.83
N GLN A 524 -17.39 -17.04 -7.66
CA GLN A 524 -18.83 -17.22 -7.43
C GLN A 524 -19.47 -17.97 -8.59
N LEU A 525 -19.27 -17.50 -9.83
CA LEU A 525 -19.83 -18.15 -11.01
C LEU A 525 -19.41 -19.62 -11.12
N ARG A 526 -18.19 -19.96 -10.67
CA ARG A 526 -17.68 -21.33 -10.69
C ARG A 526 -18.21 -22.20 -9.55
N LYS A 527 -18.31 -21.68 -8.32
CA LYS A 527 -18.63 -22.46 -7.13
C LYS A 527 -20.13 -22.47 -6.81
N ASP A 528 -20.78 -21.33 -6.95
CA ASP A 528 -22.21 -21.13 -6.70
C ASP A 528 -22.76 -19.99 -7.58
N PRO A 529 -23.20 -20.30 -8.83
CA PRO A 529 -23.70 -19.31 -9.78
C PRO A 529 -24.85 -18.43 -9.24
N ASP A 530 -25.62 -18.94 -8.28
CA ASP A 530 -26.72 -18.19 -7.67
C ASP A 530 -26.20 -17.02 -6.82
N GLN A 531 -24.94 -16.98 -6.40
CA GLN A 531 -24.33 -15.88 -5.62
C GLN A 531 -23.82 -14.72 -6.46
N VAL A 532 -23.69 -14.89 -7.78
CA VAL A 532 -23.17 -13.83 -8.69
C VAL A 532 -24.06 -12.59 -8.67
N ILE A 533 -25.38 -12.77 -8.53
CA ILE A 533 -26.33 -11.67 -8.37
C ILE A 533 -26.94 -11.75 -6.97
N PRO A 534 -26.77 -10.72 -6.11
CA PRO A 534 -27.33 -10.74 -4.78
C PRO A 534 -28.87 -10.70 -4.82
N GLY A 535 -29.52 -11.54 -4.01
CA GLY A 535 -30.97 -11.59 -3.89
C GLY A 535 -31.55 -13.00 -3.77
N PRO A 536 -32.85 -13.15 -3.45
CA PRO A 536 -33.52 -14.45 -3.42
C PRO A 536 -33.86 -14.95 -4.83
N GLY A 537 -34.02 -16.26 -4.99
CA GLY A 537 -34.39 -16.90 -6.27
C GLY A 537 -33.21 -17.55 -6.99
N THR A 538 -33.47 -18.15 -8.15
CA THR A 538 -32.43 -18.74 -9.01
C THR A 538 -31.75 -17.67 -9.85
N LEU A 539 -30.55 -17.93 -10.38
CA LEU A 539 -29.87 -17.04 -11.31
C LEU A 539 -30.76 -16.64 -12.51
N ASP A 540 -31.57 -17.56 -13.02
CA ASP A 540 -32.51 -17.31 -14.13
C ASP A 540 -33.57 -16.26 -13.73
N ASP A 541 -34.17 -16.42 -12.55
CA ASP A 541 -35.15 -15.47 -12.02
C ASP A 541 -34.53 -14.08 -11.83
N LYS A 542 -33.28 -14.05 -11.32
CA LYS A 542 -32.54 -12.81 -11.05
C LYS A 542 -32.18 -12.08 -12.33
N ILE A 543 -31.63 -12.77 -13.34
CA ILE A 543 -31.30 -12.18 -14.64
C ILE A 543 -32.55 -11.62 -15.31
N LEU A 544 -33.65 -12.40 -15.30
CA LEU A 544 -34.91 -11.97 -15.87
C LEU A 544 -35.45 -10.71 -15.18
N LEU A 545 -35.35 -10.65 -13.84
CA LEU A 545 -35.75 -9.48 -13.06
C LEU A 545 -34.85 -8.26 -13.31
N THR A 546 -33.53 -8.42 -13.38
CA THR A 546 -32.58 -7.34 -13.68
C THR A 546 -32.83 -6.73 -15.07
N ILE A 547 -33.04 -7.58 -16.08
CA ILE A 547 -33.38 -7.12 -17.44
C ILE A 547 -34.75 -6.45 -17.44
N ALA A 548 -35.72 -6.99 -16.69
CA ALA A 548 -37.04 -6.40 -16.55
C ALA A 548 -37.01 -5.04 -15.86
N ASP A 549 -36.18 -4.84 -14.84
CA ASP A 549 -35.97 -3.55 -14.18
C ASP A 549 -35.37 -2.52 -15.14
N LEU A 550 -34.38 -2.91 -15.94
CA LEU A 550 -33.75 -2.03 -16.94
C LEU A 550 -34.76 -1.59 -18.01
N VAL A 551 -35.52 -2.52 -18.57
CA VAL A 551 -36.54 -2.23 -19.59
C VAL A 551 -37.71 -1.48 -18.99
N GLY A 552 -38.16 -1.87 -17.80
CA GLY A 552 -39.22 -1.24 -17.04
C GLY A 552 -38.92 0.22 -16.71
N GLY A 553 -37.68 0.53 -16.34
CA GLY A 553 -37.21 1.88 -16.06
C GLY A 553 -37.41 2.85 -17.24
N LEU A 554 -37.30 2.39 -18.49
CA LEU A 554 -37.60 3.20 -19.69
C LEU A 554 -39.07 3.60 -19.81
N PHE A 555 -39.95 2.85 -19.15
CA PHE A 555 -41.40 3.04 -19.15
C PHE A 555 -41.96 3.43 -17.77
N GLY A 556 -41.09 3.65 -16.78
CA GLY A 556 -41.48 3.99 -15.40
C GLY A 556 -42.17 2.84 -14.64
N LEU A 557 -41.85 1.59 -14.99
CA LEU A 557 -42.35 0.37 -14.36
C LEU A 557 -41.25 -0.28 -13.51
N THR A 558 -41.63 -0.99 -12.45
CA THR A 558 -40.71 -1.92 -11.77
C THR A 558 -40.50 -3.19 -12.61
N GLY A 559 -39.48 -3.99 -12.31
CA GLY A 559 -39.22 -5.25 -12.99
C GLY A 559 -40.40 -6.22 -12.88
N GLU A 560 -40.99 -6.35 -11.69
CA GLU A 560 -42.20 -7.18 -11.48
C GLU A 560 -43.39 -6.69 -12.32
N GLU A 561 -43.62 -5.37 -12.39
CA GLU A 561 -44.67 -4.78 -13.23
C GLU A 561 -44.41 -4.99 -14.72
N THR A 562 -43.14 -5.01 -15.11
CA THR A 562 -42.68 -5.22 -16.49
C THR A 562 -42.87 -6.68 -16.91
N LEU A 563 -42.55 -7.64 -16.02
CA LEU A 563 -42.78 -9.07 -16.25
C LEU A 563 -44.28 -9.40 -16.30
N ALA A 564 -45.09 -8.76 -15.46
CA ALA A 564 -46.54 -8.92 -15.48
C ALA A 564 -47.23 -8.27 -16.70
N ASN A 565 -46.51 -7.47 -17.49
CA ASN A 565 -47.07 -6.77 -18.64
C ASN A 565 -47.30 -7.74 -19.82
N PRO A 566 -48.52 -7.80 -20.40
CA PRO A 566 -48.86 -8.77 -21.44
C PRO A 566 -48.13 -8.55 -22.77
N PHE A 567 -47.45 -7.42 -22.96
CA PHE A 567 -46.63 -7.13 -24.13
C PHE A 567 -45.13 -7.18 -23.82
N LEU A 568 -44.70 -6.62 -22.68
CA LEU A 568 -43.28 -6.57 -22.33
C LEU A 568 -42.77 -7.90 -21.74
N GLY A 569 -43.56 -8.63 -20.95
CA GLY A 569 -43.17 -9.92 -20.39
C GLY A 569 -42.77 -10.95 -21.45
N PRO A 570 -43.64 -11.28 -22.43
CA PRO A 570 -43.28 -12.22 -23.51
C PRO A 570 -42.14 -11.74 -24.40
N PHE A 571 -41.96 -10.42 -24.53
CA PHE A 571 -40.82 -9.84 -25.25
C PHE A 571 -39.50 -10.06 -24.48
N LEU A 572 -39.51 -9.90 -23.15
CA LEU A 572 -38.35 -10.14 -22.30
C LEU A 572 -37.97 -11.62 -22.27
N GLU A 573 -38.94 -12.53 -22.16
CA GLU A 573 -38.70 -13.98 -22.24
C GLU A 573 -38.02 -14.35 -23.57
N ALA A 574 -38.53 -13.85 -24.71
CA ALA A 574 -37.91 -14.08 -26.01
C ALA A 574 -36.51 -13.47 -26.16
N LEU A 575 -36.24 -12.34 -25.47
CA LEU A 575 -34.94 -11.69 -25.45
C LEU A 575 -33.93 -12.49 -24.61
N VAL A 576 -34.34 -13.02 -23.45
CA VAL A 576 -33.54 -13.91 -22.61
C VAL A 576 -33.24 -15.21 -23.34
N ASP A 577 -34.25 -15.84 -23.95
CA ASP A 577 -34.05 -17.03 -24.78
C ASP A 577 -33.03 -16.77 -25.91
N GLY A 578 -33.16 -15.64 -26.61
CA GLY A 578 -32.21 -15.24 -27.64
C GLY A 578 -30.78 -15.03 -27.11
N ALA A 579 -30.66 -14.46 -25.90
CA ALA A 579 -29.36 -14.28 -25.23
C ALA A 579 -28.73 -15.62 -24.81
N VAL A 580 -29.52 -16.55 -24.29
CA VAL A 580 -29.07 -17.92 -23.94
C VAL A 580 -28.59 -18.67 -25.19
N GLN A 581 -29.29 -18.53 -26.32
CA GLN A 581 -28.88 -19.13 -27.59
C GLN A 581 -27.54 -18.56 -28.10
N LEU A 582 -27.36 -17.24 -28.00
CA LEU A 582 -26.09 -16.58 -28.34
C LEU A 582 -24.96 -17.00 -27.39
N LEU A 583 -25.27 -17.10 -26.10
CA LEU A 583 -24.33 -17.53 -25.06
C LEU A 583 -23.78 -18.93 -25.36
N ALA A 584 -24.66 -19.87 -25.72
CA ALA A 584 -24.24 -21.22 -26.13
C ALA A 584 -23.32 -21.18 -27.37
N GLU A 585 -23.62 -20.33 -28.36
CA GLU A 585 -22.76 -20.17 -29.56
C GLU A 585 -21.37 -19.63 -29.21
N LEU A 586 -21.29 -18.66 -28.29
CA LEU A 586 -20.01 -18.09 -27.83
C LEU A 586 -19.20 -19.08 -26.98
N MET A 587 -19.87 -19.91 -26.19
CA MET A 587 -19.24 -20.87 -25.28
C MET A 587 -18.78 -22.15 -25.96
N TYR A 588 -19.48 -22.60 -26.99
CA TYR A 588 -19.19 -23.87 -27.65
C TYR A 588 -17.74 -24.03 -28.12
N PRO A 589 -17.08 -23.02 -28.74
CA PRO A 589 -15.66 -23.10 -29.10
C PRO A 589 -14.71 -23.28 -27.90
N MET A 590 -15.11 -22.85 -26.70
CA MET A 590 -14.31 -22.97 -25.49
C MET A 590 -14.33 -24.38 -24.88
N LEU A 591 -15.27 -25.23 -25.32
CA LEU A 591 -15.34 -26.61 -24.87
C LEU A 591 -14.15 -27.41 -25.42
N PRO A 592 -13.55 -28.32 -24.62
CA PRO A 592 -12.56 -29.25 -25.13
C PRO A 592 -13.09 -30.01 -26.34
N ALA A 593 -12.21 -30.27 -27.31
CA ALA A 593 -12.58 -30.96 -28.56
C ALA A 593 -13.15 -32.37 -28.30
N ASP A 594 -12.84 -32.98 -27.16
CA ASP A 594 -13.31 -34.29 -26.71
C ASP A 594 -14.47 -34.25 -25.70
N SER A 595 -15.05 -33.07 -25.44
CA SER A 595 -16.17 -32.88 -24.50
C SER A 595 -17.41 -33.72 -24.82
N GLY A 596 -17.62 -34.07 -26.10
CA GLY A 596 -18.75 -34.87 -26.56
C GLY A 596 -20.11 -34.15 -26.51
N ILE A 597 -20.14 -32.87 -26.13
CA ILE A 597 -21.34 -32.02 -26.12
C ILE A 597 -21.45 -31.34 -27.50
N THR A 598 -22.63 -31.42 -28.12
CA THR A 598 -22.92 -30.69 -29.37
C THR A 598 -23.51 -29.31 -29.07
N LEU A 599 -23.42 -28.38 -30.04
CA LEU A 599 -24.00 -27.03 -29.89
C LEU A 599 -25.51 -27.07 -29.62
N ASP A 600 -26.24 -28.00 -30.26
CA ASP A 600 -27.68 -28.18 -30.05
C ASP A 600 -27.99 -28.71 -28.63
N GLU A 601 -27.13 -29.58 -28.09
CA GLU A 601 -27.25 -30.05 -26.70
C GLU A 601 -26.95 -28.91 -25.72
N LEU A 602 -25.92 -28.10 -25.96
CA LEU A 602 -25.57 -26.94 -25.14
C LEU A 602 -26.71 -25.91 -25.12
N LYS A 603 -27.30 -25.60 -26.29
CA LYS A 603 -28.45 -24.70 -26.45
C LYS A 603 -29.73 -25.19 -25.78
N ALA A 604 -29.82 -26.48 -25.46
CA ALA A 604 -30.96 -27.08 -24.81
C ALA A 604 -30.81 -27.15 -23.28
N LEU A 605 -29.64 -26.82 -22.75
CA LEU A 605 -29.41 -26.78 -21.31
C LEU A 605 -30.09 -25.56 -20.66
N PRO A 606 -30.58 -25.69 -19.41
CA PRO A 606 -30.80 -24.55 -18.54
C PRO A 606 -29.53 -23.69 -18.45
N LEU A 607 -29.68 -22.38 -18.23
CA LEU A 607 -28.55 -21.46 -18.18
C LEU A 607 -27.55 -21.83 -17.06
N THR A 608 -28.04 -22.26 -15.90
CA THR A 608 -27.19 -22.73 -14.79
C THR A 608 -26.33 -23.94 -15.16
N ASP A 609 -26.90 -24.94 -15.85
CA ASP A 609 -26.17 -26.10 -16.33
C ASP A 609 -25.18 -25.70 -17.44
N MET A 610 -25.59 -24.80 -18.34
CA MET A 610 -24.70 -24.27 -19.37
C MET A 610 -23.49 -23.56 -18.74
N LEU A 611 -23.71 -22.66 -17.77
CA LEU A 611 -22.65 -21.94 -17.05
C LEU A 611 -21.71 -22.90 -16.32
N SER A 612 -22.23 -23.96 -15.71
CA SER A 612 -21.44 -25.03 -15.11
C SER A 612 -20.49 -25.68 -16.13
N VAL A 613 -20.98 -25.96 -17.35
CA VAL A 613 -20.12 -26.46 -18.44
C VAL A 613 -19.07 -25.41 -18.85
N ALA A 614 -19.40 -24.11 -18.85
CA ALA A 614 -18.47 -23.02 -19.16
C ALA A 614 -17.31 -22.94 -18.17
N THR A 615 -17.62 -23.04 -16.89
CA THR A 615 -16.67 -22.82 -15.79
C THR A 615 -15.69 -23.99 -15.63
N ASP A 616 -16.05 -25.17 -16.15
CA ASP A 616 -15.18 -26.34 -16.22
C ASP A 616 -14.19 -26.32 -17.40
N THR A 617 -14.26 -25.35 -18.30
CA THR A 617 -13.34 -25.26 -19.45
C THR A 617 -11.90 -24.94 -19.04
N PRO A 618 -10.88 -25.39 -19.80
CA PRO A 618 -9.49 -25.00 -19.57
C PRO A 618 -9.28 -23.48 -19.67
N PHE A 619 -10.02 -22.81 -20.56
CA PHE A 619 -10.01 -21.35 -20.66
C PHE A 619 -10.43 -20.69 -19.35
N PHE A 620 -11.60 -21.07 -18.82
CA PHE A 620 -12.13 -20.47 -17.60
C PHE A 620 -11.19 -20.74 -16.41
N ASN A 621 -10.78 -21.99 -16.23
CA ASN A 621 -9.92 -22.38 -15.12
C ASN A 621 -8.50 -21.79 -15.22
N GLY A 622 -7.96 -21.67 -16.43
CA GLY A 622 -6.61 -21.16 -16.68
C GLY A 622 -6.50 -19.64 -16.60
N ILE A 623 -7.53 -18.90 -17.01
CA ILE A 623 -7.51 -17.43 -17.10
C ILE A 623 -8.37 -16.77 -16.02
N LEU A 624 -9.64 -17.15 -15.94
CA LEU A 624 -10.67 -16.43 -15.16
C LEU A 624 -10.71 -16.88 -13.69
N ALA A 625 -10.53 -18.16 -13.42
CA ALA A 625 -10.54 -18.74 -12.06
C ALA A 625 -9.14 -18.95 -11.46
N SER A 626 -8.08 -18.59 -12.18
CA SER A 626 -6.71 -18.69 -11.68
C SER A 626 -6.30 -17.44 -10.91
N GLY A 627 -5.44 -17.63 -9.91
CA GLY A 627 -4.82 -16.53 -9.16
C GLY A 627 -4.11 -17.04 -7.90
N ARG A 628 -3.87 -16.10 -6.98
CA ARG A 628 -3.07 -16.26 -5.75
C ARG A 628 -3.87 -15.95 -4.48
N GLY A 629 -5.14 -15.57 -4.60
CA GLY A 629 -6.01 -15.30 -3.48
C GLY A 629 -6.34 -16.57 -2.68
N GLU A 630 -6.71 -16.35 -1.42
CA GLU A 630 -7.08 -17.39 -0.46
C GLU A 630 -8.46 -17.06 0.10
N ASP A 631 -9.19 -18.08 0.57
CA ASP A 631 -10.41 -17.93 1.36
C ASP A 631 -9.99 -17.69 2.83
N LEU A 632 -10.17 -16.46 3.30
CA LEU A 632 -9.69 -15.99 4.60
C LEU A 632 -10.79 -15.97 5.65
N ASP A 633 -12.03 -15.74 5.25
CA ASP A 633 -13.19 -15.70 6.16
C ASP A 633 -13.95 -17.02 6.26
N GLY A 634 -13.65 -17.98 5.38
CA GLY A 634 -14.21 -19.32 5.37
C GLY A 634 -15.59 -19.42 4.72
N ASP A 635 -16.01 -18.40 3.95
CA ASP A 635 -17.29 -18.39 3.24
C ASP A 635 -17.32 -19.31 2.00
N GLY A 636 -16.16 -19.84 1.63
CA GLY A 636 -15.98 -20.74 0.50
C GLY A 636 -15.60 -20.04 -0.79
N PHE A 637 -15.45 -18.72 -0.84
CA PHE A 637 -14.98 -17.91 -1.97
C PHE A 637 -13.57 -17.36 -1.73
N VAL A 638 -12.91 -16.90 -2.79
CA VAL A 638 -11.55 -16.34 -2.69
C VAL A 638 -11.60 -14.84 -2.38
N ASP A 639 -10.88 -14.43 -1.34
CA ASP A 639 -10.69 -13.03 -0.94
C ASP A 639 -9.52 -12.41 -1.69
N SER A 640 -9.77 -12.02 -2.93
CA SER A 640 -8.74 -11.42 -3.79
C SER A 640 -8.25 -10.08 -3.24
N GLY A 641 -6.98 -10.06 -2.84
CA GLY A 641 -6.25 -8.86 -2.44
C GLY A 641 -6.36 -8.49 -0.96
N GLU A 642 -7.20 -9.17 -0.17
CA GLU A 642 -7.46 -8.80 1.23
C GLU A 642 -6.19 -8.81 2.09
N LYS A 643 -5.27 -9.75 1.82
CA LYS A 643 -3.96 -9.84 2.47
C LYS A 643 -2.93 -8.82 1.98
N PHE A 644 -3.24 -7.89 1.08
CA PHE A 644 -2.23 -6.96 0.58
C PHE A 644 -1.94 -5.83 1.58
N TRP A 645 -2.99 -5.32 2.23
CA TRP A 645 -2.90 -4.32 3.29
C TRP A 645 -3.08 -4.97 4.65
N THR A 646 -2.36 -4.49 5.67
CA THR A 646 -2.51 -4.89 7.07
C THR A 646 -2.15 -3.73 7.98
N ALA A 647 -2.54 -3.80 9.25
CA ALA A 647 -2.06 -2.89 10.30
C ALA A 647 -0.54 -2.94 10.48
N ASN A 648 0.09 -4.08 10.17
CA ASN A 648 1.53 -4.22 10.20
C ASN A 648 2.17 -3.60 8.94
N ILE A 649 2.64 -2.36 9.07
CA ILE A 649 3.22 -1.61 7.94
C ILE A 649 4.48 -2.26 7.33
N PHE A 650 5.22 -3.09 8.08
CA PHE A 650 6.38 -3.81 7.57
C PHE A 650 5.97 -4.94 6.63
N ARG A 651 4.91 -5.66 6.99
CA ARG A 651 4.29 -6.67 6.12
C ARG A 651 3.75 -6.01 4.86
N THR A 652 2.97 -4.93 4.98
CA THR A 652 2.46 -4.17 3.82
C THR A 652 3.59 -3.69 2.90
N ARG A 653 4.70 -3.18 3.46
CA ARG A 653 5.90 -2.80 2.69
C ARG A 653 6.49 -4.00 1.94
N ASP A 654 6.62 -5.14 2.60
CA ASP A 654 7.29 -6.31 2.05
C ASP A 654 6.42 -7.05 1.02
N VAL A 655 5.09 -6.99 1.13
CA VAL A 655 4.16 -7.45 0.09
C VAL A 655 4.34 -6.63 -1.20
N VAL A 656 4.47 -5.29 -1.10
CA VAL A 656 4.78 -4.44 -2.27
C VAL A 656 6.09 -4.86 -2.93
N ARG A 657 7.12 -5.12 -2.12
CA ARG A 657 8.45 -5.53 -2.61
C ARG A 657 8.41 -6.93 -3.23
N GLN A 658 7.62 -7.85 -2.69
CA GLN A 658 7.42 -9.19 -3.24
C GLN A 658 6.80 -9.11 -4.65
N GLY A 659 5.80 -8.25 -4.85
CA GLY A 659 5.26 -8.01 -6.19
C GLY A 659 6.33 -7.55 -7.21
N VAL A 660 7.31 -6.73 -6.78
CA VAL A 660 8.44 -6.32 -7.65
C VAL A 660 9.37 -7.50 -7.97
N VAL A 661 9.63 -8.38 -7.01
CA VAL A 661 10.42 -9.61 -7.22
C VAL A 661 9.78 -10.51 -8.27
N ASP A 662 8.46 -10.66 -8.23
CA ASP A 662 7.73 -11.46 -9.22
C ASP A 662 7.90 -10.90 -10.64
N HIS A 663 7.89 -9.58 -10.79
CA HIS A 663 8.16 -8.92 -12.08
C HIS A 663 9.61 -9.13 -12.54
N ILE A 664 10.58 -9.02 -11.64
CA ILE A 664 12.00 -9.30 -11.95
C ILE A 664 12.19 -10.74 -12.43
N GLN A 665 11.56 -11.71 -11.76
CA GLN A 665 11.61 -13.10 -12.16
C GLN A 665 11.02 -13.30 -13.57
N MET A 666 9.89 -12.66 -13.88
CA MET A 666 9.29 -12.76 -15.21
C MET A 666 10.11 -12.06 -16.31
N VAL A 667 10.74 -10.92 -16.00
CA VAL A 667 11.73 -10.28 -16.89
C VAL A 667 12.85 -11.28 -17.19
N GLU A 668 13.43 -11.89 -16.15
CA GLU A 668 14.52 -12.85 -16.31
C GLU A 668 14.11 -14.08 -17.13
N ILE A 669 12.89 -14.60 -16.95
CA ILE A 669 12.34 -15.69 -17.78
C ILE A 669 12.31 -15.26 -19.25
N MET A 670 11.81 -14.07 -19.56
CA MET A 670 11.71 -13.58 -20.93
C MET A 670 13.08 -13.27 -21.55
N GLU A 671 14.06 -12.80 -20.77
CA GLU A 671 15.43 -12.58 -21.28
C GLU A 671 16.07 -13.90 -21.79
N HIS A 672 15.59 -15.05 -21.31
CA HIS A 672 16.04 -16.39 -21.70
C HIS A 672 15.37 -16.96 -22.96
N PHE A 673 14.45 -16.23 -23.59
CA PHE A 673 13.88 -16.58 -24.89
C PHE A 673 14.85 -16.19 -26.02
N ASP A 674 16.00 -16.86 -26.04
CA ASP A 674 17.19 -16.47 -26.83
C ASP A 674 17.20 -16.97 -28.29
N GLY A 675 16.11 -17.58 -28.75
CA GLY A 675 15.99 -18.17 -30.09
C GLY A 675 16.74 -19.49 -30.28
N VAL A 676 17.30 -20.07 -29.22
CA VAL A 676 17.97 -21.38 -29.24
C VAL A 676 17.40 -22.32 -28.19
N ARG A 677 17.08 -21.81 -27.00
CA ARG A 677 16.52 -22.58 -25.89
C ARG A 677 15.19 -23.19 -26.31
N ARG A 678 15.04 -24.48 -25.99
CA ARG A 678 13.78 -25.21 -26.11
C ARG A 678 13.12 -25.37 -24.75
N TRP A 679 11.80 -25.47 -24.73
CA TRP A 679 11.01 -25.68 -23.51
C TRP A 679 10.16 -26.95 -23.56
N LYS A 680 9.43 -27.21 -22.48
CA LYS A 680 8.62 -28.41 -22.26
C LYS A 680 7.21 -28.34 -22.90
N PHE A 681 6.90 -27.28 -23.62
CA PHE A 681 5.60 -27.07 -24.26
C PHE A 681 5.68 -27.39 -25.75
N ASP A 682 4.66 -28.07 -26.27
CA ASP A 682 4.46 -28.40 -27.69
C ASP A 682 3.55 -27.34 -28.31
N THR A 683 4.13 -26.18 -28.62
CA THR A 683 3.38 -25.00 -29.09
C THR A 683 2.93 -25.11 -30.54
N ASN A 684 3.56 -25.99 -31.32
CA ASN A 684 3.16 -26.26 -32.70
C ASN A 684 2.15 -27.41 -32.85
N GLY A 685 1.90 -28.18 -31.78
CA GLY A 685 0.92 -29.27 -31.74
C GLY A 685 1.32 -30.54 -32.50
N ASP A 686 2.61 -30.77 -32.76
CA ASP A 686 3.11 -31.93 -33.51
C ASP A 686 3.30 -33.21 -32.67
N GLY A 687 3.05 -33.12 -31.36
CA GLY A 687 3.20 -34.18 -30.38
C GLY A 687 4.60 -34.27 -29.77
N VAL A 688 5.51 -33.33 -30.06
CA VAL A 688 6.89 -33.31 -29.57
C VAL A 688 7.19 -31.99 -28.87
N ALA A 689 7.36 -32.06 -27.54
CA ALA A 689 7.79 -30.91 -26.73
C ALA A 689 9.27 -30.54 -26.96
N ASN A 690 9.56 -29.87 -28.08
CA ASN A 690 10.89 -29.38 -28.44
C ASN A 690 10.87 -27.98 -29.07
N ASP A 691 9.79 -27.22 -28.90
CA ASP A 691 9.63 -25.88 -29.48
C ASP A 691 10.50 -24.81 -28.81
N LEU A 692 10.71 -23.71 -29.54
CA LEU A 692 11.52 -22.58 -29.06
C LEU A 692 10.84 -21.91 -27.86
N ALA A 693 11.61 -21.60 -26.83
CA ALA A 693 11.10 -20.83 -25.72
C ALA A 693 10.77 -19.40 -26.18
N GLY A 694 9.55 -18.95 -25.88
CA GLY A 694 9.02 -17.65 -26.31
C GLY A 694 8.35 -17.65 -27.69
N ASP A 695 8.27 -18.80 -28.38
CA ASP A 695 7.53 -19.02 -29.62
C ASP A 695 6.20 -19.70 -29.28
N PHE A 696 5.20 -18.91 -28.92
CA PHE A 696 3.93 -19.39 -28.38
C PHE A 696 2.99 -19.93 -29.46
N ASN A 697 3.09 -19.43 -30.69
CA ASN A 697 2.29 -19.89 -31.83
C ASN A 697 2.93 -21.06 -32.59
N GLY A 698 4.18 -21.43 -32.27
CA GLY A 698 4.89 -22.57 -32.85
C GLY A 698 5.39 -22.34 -34.29
N ASP A 699 5.54 -21.08 -34.72
CA ASP A 699 5.91 -20.76 -36.11
C ASP A 699 7.43 -20.79 -36.38
N GLY A 700 8.24 -21.02 -35.34
CA GLY A 700 9.68 -21.07 -35.38
C GLY A 700 10.37 -19.71 -35.14
N ILE A 701 9.62 -18.67 -34.77
CA ILE A 701 10.09 -17.32 -34.45
C ILE A 701 9.74 -17.00 -33.00
N VAL A 702 10.69 -16.45 -32.24
CA VAL A 702 10.43 -16.00 -30.86
C VAL A 702 9.57 -14.74 -30.90
N ASP A 703 8.42 -14.78 -30.23
CA ASP A 703 7.42 -13.71 -30.23
C ASP A 703 7.81 -12.52 -29.37
N ILE A 704 8.40 -12.78 -28.20
CA ILE A 704 8.73 -11.77 -27.19
C ILE A 704 10.01 -12.12 -26.44
N GLY A 705 10.62 -11.11 -25.85
CA GLY A 705 11.81 -11.29 -25.04
C GLY A 705 13.06 -11.66 -25.83
N GLY A 706 14.03 -12.23 -25.13
CA GLY A 706 15.37 -12.49 -25.63
C GLY A 706 16.38 -11.38 -25.33
N PRO A 707 17.67 -11.63 -25.56
CA PRO A 707 18.74 -10.72 -25.17
C PRO A 707 18.62 -9.33 -25.81
N GLY A 708 18.58 -8.30 -24.96
CA GLY A 708 18.59 -6.90 -25.40
C GLY A 708 17.24 -6.35 -25.86
N VAL A 709 16.13 -7.07 -25.62
CA VAL A 709 14.79 -6.51 -25.75
C VAL A 709 14.51 -5.54 -24.59
N ASN A 710 13.91 -4.39 -24.91
CA ASN A 710 13.54 -3.41 -23.90
C ASN A 710 12.19 -3.78 -23.27
N TYR A 711 12.12 -3.68 -21.95
CA TYR A 711 10.89 -3.83 -21.18
C TYR A 711 10.40 -2.48 -20.66
N TYR A 712 9.09 -2.37 -20.49
CA TYR A 712 8.41 -1.20 -19.97
C TYR A 712 7.46 -1.61 -18.85
N SER A 713 7.14 -0.68 -17.96
CA SER A 713 6.16 -0.94 -16.89
C SER A 713 5.12 0.16 -16.78
N MET A 714 3.87 -0.23 -16.61
CA MET A 714 2.74 0.64 -16.33
C MET A 714 1.88 -0.03 -15.27
N GLY A 715 1.14 0.76 -14.52
CA GLY A 715 0.10 0.22 -13.67
C GLY A 715 -0.74 1.33 -13.09
N GLN A 716 -1.94 0.96 -12.64
CA GLN A 716 -2.87 1.86 -11.97
C GLN A 716 -3.01 1.45 -10.51
N SER A 717 -3.11 2.43 -9.60
CA SER A 717 -3.37 2.19 -8.18
C SER A 717 -2.29 1.26 -7.58
N LEU A 718 -2.63 0.06 -7.14
CA LEU A 718 -1.70 -0.97 -6.68
C LEU A 718 -0.55 -1.24 -7.67
N GLY A 719 -0.85 -1.46 -8.94
CA GLY A 719 0.15 -1.70 -9.97
C GLY A 719 1.08 -0.52 -10.23
N ALA A 720 0.64 0.68 -9.86
CA ALA A 720 1.45 1.88 -9.94
C ALA A 720 2.59 1.88 -8.89
N PHE A 721 2.47 1.08 -7.81
CA PHE A 721 3.56 0.85 -6.86
C PHE A 721 4.69 0.06 -7.52
N PHE A 722 4.34 -1.07 -8.15
CA PHE A 722 5.33 -1.93 -8.81
C PHE A 722 6.02 -1.20 -9.96
N SER A 723 5.27 -0.51 -10.81
CA SER A 723 5.82 0.21 -11.96
C SER A 723 6.73 1.39 -11.57
N ALA A 724 6.55 1.98 -10.38
CA ALA A 724 7.45 3.02 -9.89
C ALA A 724 8.77 2.48 -9.33
N ILE A 725 8.76 1.26 -8.78
CA ILE A 725 9.95 0.65 -8.15
C ILE A 725 10.77 -0.15 -9.16
N LEU A 726 10.11 -0.93 -10.03
CA LEU A 726 10.75 -1.86 -10.96
C LEU A 726 11.89 -1.25 -11.79
N PRO A 727 11.74 -0.11 -12.50
CA PRO A 727 12.84 0.46 -13.30
C PRO A 727 14.01 1.00 -12.45
N ALA A 728 13.82 1.16 -11.13
CA ALA A 728 14.89 1.58 -10.23
C ALA A 728 15.78 0.42 -9.79
N VAL A 729 15.30 -0.83 -9.89
CA VAL A 729 15.98 -2.04 -9.37
C VAL A 729 16.26 -3.10 -10.44
N ASP A 730 15.63 -3.00 -11.62
CA ASP A 730 15.89 -3.87 -12.77
C ASP A 730 16.31 -3.04 -14.00
N PRO A 731 17.57 -3.18 -14.48
CA PRO A 731 18.07 -2.39 -15.60
C PRO A 731 17.46 -2.75 -16.96
N ALA A 732 16.78 -3.91 -17.09
CA ALA A 732 16.13 -4.31 -18.34
C ALA A 732 14.83 -3.50 -18.59
N VAL A 733 14.26 -2.91 -17.54
CA VAL A 733 13.06 -2.08 -17.61
C VAL A 733 13.46 -0.62 -17.80
N VAL A 734 13.35 -0.12 -19.04
CA VAL A 734 13.96 1.15 -19.43
C VAL A 734 13.06 2.38 -19.26
N ALA A 735 11.75 2.18 -19.06
CA ALA A 735 10.82 3.26 -18.76
C ALA A 735 9.59 2.76 -18.00
N ALA A 736 8.96 3.65 -17.24
CA ALA A 736 7.70 3.38 -16.57
C ALA A 736 6.69 4.53 -16.70
N ALA A 737 5.39 4.18 -16.64
CA ALA A 737 4.26 5.11 -16.62
C ALA A 737 3.32 4.81 -15.43
N PRO A 738 3.75 5.09 -14.19
CA PRO A 738 2.91 4.89 -13.02
C PRO A 738 1.68 5.81 -13.01
N VAL A 739 0.48 5.26 -12.75
CA VAL A 739 -0.78 6.02 -12.63
C VAL A 739 -1.34 5.89 -11.22
N SER A 740 -1.36 6.98 -10.46
CA SER A 740 -1.85 6.98 -9.07
C SER A 740 -1.03 6.11 -8.10
N THR A 741 0.31 6.15 -8.21
CA THR A 741 1.28 5.42 -7.37
C THR A 741 1.21 5.67 -5.87
N GLY A 742 0.51 6.69 -5.37
CA GLY A 742 0.36 6.94 -3.93
C GLY A 742 1.68 6.91 -3.12
N ALA A 743 2.25 8.07 -2.76
CA ALA A 743 3.42 8.09 -1.89
C ALA A 743 3.02 8.01 -0.40
N GLY A 744 3.76 7.24 0.39
CA GLY A 744 3.54 7.08 1.83
C GLY A 744 2.41 6.09 2.16
N LEU A 745 2.74 4.79 2.29
CA LEU A 745 1.76 3.72 2.55
C LEU A 745 0.88 4.01 3.78
N GLY A 746 1.45 4.58 4.85
CA GLY A 746 0.69 5.00 6.03
C GLY A 746 -0.21 6.22 5.80
N ASP A 747 0.15 7.13 4.88
CA ASP A 747 -0.72 8.27 4.52
C ASP A 747 -1.88 7.83 3.61
N ILE A 748 -1.73 6.73 2.88
CA ILE A 748 -2.80 6.11 2.08
C ILE A 748 -3.83 5.49 3.02
N SER A 749 -3.42 4.70 4.02
CA SER A 749 -4.36 4.03 4.92
C SER A 749 -5.25 5.04 5.65
N ILE A 750 -4.72 6.19 6.06
CA ILE A 750 -5.47 7.22 6.81
C ILE A 750 -6.54 7.96 5.97
N ARG A 751 -6.41 8.01 4.64
CA ARG A 751 -7.18 8.92 3.78
C ARG A 751 -7.93 8.24 2.65
N THR A 752 -7.71 6.95 2.49
CA THR A 752 -8.33 6.17 1.44
C THR A 752 -9.85 6.11 1.65
N ILE A 753 -10.58 6.19 0.55
CA ILE A 753 -12.03 5.89 0.49
C ILE A 753 -12.28 4.45 0.04
N GLN A 754 -11.20 3.68 -0.16
CA GLN A 754 -11.28 2.28 -0.56
C GLN A 754 -11.58 1.44 0.66
N GLY A 755 -12.83 0.97 0.79
CA GLY A 755 -13.32 0.16 1.91
C GLY A 755 -12.38 -0.99 2.28
N GLY A 756 -11.94 -1.79 1.30
CA GLY A 756 -11.03 -2.91 1.53
C GLY A 756 -9.66 -2.56 2.12
N VAL A 757 -9.19 -1.31 2.02
CA VAL A 757 -7.97 -0.86 2.73
C VAL A 757 -8.30 -0.41 4.14
N VAL A 758 -9.43 0.29 4.32
CA VAL A 758 -9.91 0.71 5.65
C VAL A 758 -10.15 -0.53 6.52
N GLU A 759 -10.80 -1.54 5.97
CA GLU A 759 -11.12 -2.79 6.64
C GLU A 759 -9.84 -3.52 7.06
N ALA A 760 -8.95 -3.80 6.12
CA ALA A 760 -7.72 -4.55 6.36
C ALA A 760 -6.76 -3.86 7.34
N VAL A 761 -6.78 -2.53 7.43
CA VAL A 761 -5.89 -1.78 8.36
C VAL A 761 -6.56 -1.51 9.69
N PHE A 762 -7.74 -0.88 9.71
CA PHE A 762 -8.33 -0.38 10.96
C PHE A 762 -9.04 -1.46 11.76
N LEU A 763 -9.62 -2.48 11.12
CA LEU A 763 -10.26 -3.57 11.87
C LEU A 763 -9.24 -4.42 12.62
N GLU A 764 -8.04 -4.61 12.05
CA GLU A 764 -6.92 -5.25 12.75
C GLU A 764 -6.46 -4.44 13.97
N ILE A 765 -6.43 -3.11 13.87
CA ILE A 765 -6.04 -2.20 14.97
C ILE A 765 -7.10 -2.19 16.08
N MET A 766 -8.39 -2.13 15.72
CA MET A 766 -9.50 -2.16 16.70
C MET A 766 -9.52 -3.46 17.50
N GLY A 767 -9.02 -4.55 16.90
CA GLY A 767 -9.08 -5.87 17.48
C GLY A 767 -10.52 -6.40 17.53
N PRO A 768 -10.76 -7.48 18.29
CA PRO A 768 -12.07 -8.09 18.36
C PRO A 768 -13.07 -7.24 19.16
N LEU A 769 -14.27 -7.04 18.62
CA LEU A 769 -15.35 -6.38 19.34
C LEU A 769 -16.10 -7.37 20.23
N ILE A 770 -16.30 -6.98 21.48
CA ILE A 770 -17.25 -7.65 22.39
C ILE A 770 -18.56 -6.88 22.29
N VAL A 771 -19.53 -7.47 21.61
CA VAL A 771 -20.87 -6.89 21.48
C VAL A 771 -21.79 -7.53 22.51
N GLY A 772 -22.33 -6.71 23.40
CA GLY A 772 -23.28 -7.12 24.44
C GLY A 772 -24.69 -6.62 24.12
N GLY A 773 -25.69 -7.48 24.27
CA GLY A 773 -27.08 -7.12 23.99
C GLY A 773 -28.07 -8.18 24.46
N PRO A 774 -29.38 -7.91 24.33
CA PRO A 774 -30.41 -8.95 24.46
C PRO A 774 -30.02 -10.14 23.60
N ALA A 775 -29.94 -11.34 24.18
CA ALA A 775 -29.41 -12.51 23.48
C ALA A 775 -30.18 -12.83 22.19
N GLU A 776 -31.46 -12.46 22.12
CA GLU A 776 -32.34 -12.56 20.95
C GLU A 776 -31.87 -11.74 19.73
N LEU A 777 -31.07 -10.69 19.94
CA LEU A 777 -30.56 -9.80 18.89
C LEU A 777 -29.14 -10.19 18.41
N LEU A 778 -28.55 -11.24 18.99
CA LEU A 778 -27.15 -11.65 18.74
C LEU A 778 -27.01 -13.03 18.08
N ASP A 779 -28.11 -13.55 17.52
CA ASP A 779 -28.21 -14.87 16.88
C ASP A 779 -27.75 -16.02 17.82
N PRO A 780 -28.55 -16.34 18.86
CA PRO A 780 -28.05 -17.09 20.00
C PRO A 780 -28.14 -18.62 19.81
N PRO A 781 -27.36 -19.42 20.58
CA PRO A 781 -27.46 -20.89 20.55
C PRO A 781 -28.89 -21.40 20.82
N GLU A 782 -29.23 -22.57 20.25
CA GLU A 782 -30.50 -23.26 20.52
C GLU A 782 -30.75 -23.40 22.03
N GLY A 783 -31.87 -22.87 22.52
CA GLY A 783 -32.30 -22.95 23.93
C GLY A 783 -32.19 -21.67 24.75
N THR A 784 -31.76 -20.55 24.14
CA THR A 784 -31.69 -19.23 24.77
C THR A 784 -33.08 -18.68 25.10
N LYS A 785 -33.27 -18.13 26.31
CA LYS A 785 -34.56 -17.63 26.81
C LYS A 785 -34.66 -16.10 26.74
N SER A 786 -35.89 -15.61 26.61
CA SER A 786 -36.18 -14.18 26.67
C SER A 786 -35.79 -13.56 28.01
N GLY A 787 -35.11 -12.41 27.98
CA GLY A 787 -34.56 -11.71 29.15
C GLY A 787 -33.11 -12.04 29.51
N GLN A 788 -32.41 -12.85 28.70
CA GLN A 788 -30.96 -13.10 28.87
C GLN A 788 -30.13 -12.06 28.11
N ILE A 789 -29.00 -11.66 28.70
CA ILE A 789 -27.97 -10.84 28.02
C ILE A 789 -26.93 -11.81 27.45
N GLY A 790 -26.69 -11.71 26.16
CA GLY A 790 -25.62 -12.41 25.47
C GLY A 790 -24.39 -11.52 25.34
N LEU A 791 -23.21 -12.10 25.53
CA LEU A 791 -21.94 -11.53 25.08
C LEU A 791 -21.49 -12.33 23.87
N ALA A 792 -21.39 -11.67 22.72
CA ALA A 792 -20.80 -12.22 21.51
C ALA A 792 -19.41 -11.61 21.31
N TYR A 793 -18.42 -12.47 21.14
CA TYR A 793 -17.12 -12.09 20.62
C TYR A 793 -17.21 -12.17 19.09
N ARG A 794 -16.93 -11.07 18.39
CA ARG A 794 -16.89 -11.03 16.93
C ARG A 794 -15.62 -10.31 16.48
N THR A 795 -14.90 -10.90 15.54
CA THR A 795 -13.96 -10.15 14.72
C THR A 795 -14.77 -9.20 13.84
N VAL A 796 -14.40 -7.92 13.76
CA VAL A 796 -15.11 -6.99 12.88
C VAL A 796 -14.89 -7.45 11.45
N THR A 797 -15.98 -7.56 10.69
CA THR A 797 -15.93 -7.99 9.28
C THR A 797 -16.24 -6.79 8.37
N PRO A 798 -15.80 -6.79 7.10
CA PRO A 798 -16.17 -5.77 6.10
C PRO A 798 -17.69 -5.47 6.04
N GLY A 799 -18.53 -6.49 6.21
CA GLY A 799 -20.00 -6.34 6.23
C GLY A 799 -20.54 -5.51 7.41
N ASP A 800 -19.78 -5.32 8.48
CA ASP A 800 -20.12 -4.40 9.58
C ASP A 800 -19.95 -2.93 9.20
N VAL A 801 -19.24 -2.65 8.10
CA VAL A 801 -18.75 -1.33 7.71
C VAL A 801 -19.64 -0.66 6.64
N TYR A 802 -20.18 -1.38 5.63
CA TYR A 802 -20.77 -0.71 4.44
C TYR A 802 -22.20 -1.08 3.93
N GLY A 803 -22.98 -2.07 4.42
CA GLY A 803 -24.37 -2.18 3.90
C GLY A 803 -25.31 -3.34 4.30
N ALA A 804 -26.58 -2.96 4.47
CA ALA A 804 -27.85 -3.73 4.47
C ALA A 804 -27.91 -5.14 5.11
N VAL A 805 -28.44 -5.18 6.34
CA VAL A 805 -28.66 -6.38 7.18
C VAL A 805 -27.34 -7.05 7.55
N PRO A 806 -27.00 -7.20 8.84
CA PRO A 806 -25.81 -7.96 9.21
C PRO A 806 -25.89 -9.33 8.53
N ALA A 807 -24.85 -9.70 7.77
CA ALA A 807 -24.69 -11.06 7.31
C ALA A 807 -24.87 -12.00 8.52
N PRO A 808 -25.58 -13.13 8.37
CA PRO A 808 -25.72 -14.11 9.44
C PRO A 808 -24.37 -14.41 10.04
N LEU A 809 -24.31 -14.38 11.36
CA LEU A 809 -23.07 -14.37 12.12
C LEU A 809 -22.50 -15.80 12.22
N GLU A 810 -21.75 -16.28 11.22
CA GLU A 810 -21.28 -17.68 11.20
C GLU A 810 -19.77 -17.89 11.39
N ALA A 811 -19.49 -19.06 11.97
CA ALA A 811 -18.23 -19.80 12.17
C ALA A 811 -17.04 -19.14 12.92
N GLY A 812 -17.11 -19.07 14.26
CA GLY A 812 -15.92 -18.85 15.10
C GLY A 812 -16.14 -18.57 16.60
N ARG A 813 -17.38 -18.62 17.10
CA ARG A 813 -17.75 -18.00 18.38
C ARG A 813 -17.52 -18.86 19.63
N ARG A 814 -17.11 -18.22 20.72
CA ARG A 814 -17.36 -18.67 22.11
C ARG A 814 -18.44 -17.78 22.73
N TYR A 815 -19.54 -18.38 23.18
CA TYR A 815 -20.63 -17.67 23.85
C TYR A 815 -20.49 -17.76 25.38
N VAL A 816 -20.78 -16.65 26.08
CA VAL A 816 -21.04 -16.66 27.52
C VAL A 816 -22.41 -16.03 27.74
N VAL A 817 -23.38 -16.84 28.18
CA VAL A 817 -24.74 -16.38 28.52
C VAL A 817 -24.85 -16.28 30.02
N TRP A 818 -25.30 -15.14 30.54
CA TRP A 818 -25.60 -14.95 31.96
C TRP A 818 -27.10 -14.80 32.18
N ASP A 819 -27.62 -15.51 33.19
CA ASP A 819 -28.94 -15.22 33.75
C ASP A 819 -28.83 -13.96 34.61
N VAL A 820 -29.22 -12.81 34.06
CA VAL A 820 -29.44 -11.61 34.87
C VAL A 820 -30.81 -11.79 35.53
N GLY A 821 -30.83 -12.54 36.63
CA GLY A 821 -31.99 -12.57 37.50
C GLY A 821 -32.23 -11.17 38.03
N VAL A 822 -33.21 -10.46 37.46
CA VAL A 822 -33.79 -9.26 38.07
C VAL A 822 -34.48 -9.74 39.35
N GLY A 823 -33.70 -9.80 40.42
CA GLY A 823 -34.22 -9.95 41.76
C GLY A 823 -35.11 -8.73 42.02
N ASN A 824 -36.41 -8.96 42.11
CA ASN A 824 -37.33 -8.03 42.76
C ASN A 824 -36.76 -7.68 44.15
N SER A 825 -36.19 -6.49 44.28
CA SER A 825 -36.08 -5.81 45.56
C SER A 825 -36.59 -4.39 45.40
N GLU A 826 -37.76 -4.16 45.98
CA GLU A 826 -38.39 -2.85 46.17
C GLU A 826 -37.39 -1.77 46.59
N ARG A 827 -37.32 -0.67 45.84
CA ARG A 827 -37.46 0.71 46.35
C ARG A 827 -37.52 1.75 45.25
#